data_AF-A0A077ZIM1-F1
#
_entry.id   AF-A0A077ZIM1-F1
#
_cell.length_a   1.000
_cell.length_b   1.000
_cell.length_c   1.000
_cell.angle_alpha   90.00
_cell.angle_beta   90.00
_cell.angle_gamma   90.00
#
_symmetry.space_group_name_H-M   'P 1'
#
loop_
_entity.id
_entity.type
_entity.pdbx_description
1 polymer ?
#
loop_
_entity_poly.entity_id
_entity_poly.type
_entity_poly.pdbx_seq_one_letter_code
_entity_poly.pdbx_strand_id
1 'polypeptide(L)'
;MDAIKKKMQAMKIEKDNALDRADAAEEKARQQQERVEKLEEELRDTQKKMMQVENELDKAQEELTGANAQLEEKEKKVQEAEAEVAALNRRIQLLEEDFERAEERLKIATEKLEEASQTADESERVRKVMENRSLQDEERVYQLEAQLKEAQLLAEEADRKYDEVARKLAMVEADLERAEERAEAGENKIVELEEELRVVGNNLKSLEVSEEKALQREDSYEEQIRLLTQRLKEAETRAEFAERSVQKLQKEVDRLEASQDELFFKHNFCRRTGSREGEVQGNIRGAGSDVPRIVWLLMICYDASAGAPIAVNVIFQSTHNQPSRRNRLRRSNFLENPEECGKLRCSSRSNEEQTIMAKKRIRRSMSQKGDNMFILVSPANPNLLMNFQLIYNELDNIMNVFIKQWAVLCSSLSVASALLLFVPSVRVKQQADKMSKVAKETQQSSLLDILKMKMRQAREEAENAKDEADEAKRKLEDERKKREEAEADVAALNRRIQLLEEDLGRAEERLKIATERLEEASKAADESERRRCSDQLLFSTSDRKSMETRSMQDEERANILEQQVQQAKVIAEEADRKYEEAPCWLIFACRVRKALENRFEMEDDRSSQLDMKLRQTMGMLQEMENKYEEVARKLAIVEAELERAEERAEAGENKIVELEEELRVVGNNLKSLEVSEEKALQREDSYEEQIRVLSQRLKEAETRAEFAERSVQKLQKEVDRLEDDLLIEKERCRHLTEEIELTVQEIQTN
;
A
#
# COMPACT_ATOMS: atom_id res chain seq x y z
N MET A 1 30.15 -79.09 217.37
CA MET A 1 31.03 -79.26 216.19
C MET A 1 30.26 -79.29 214.87
N ASP A 2 29.10 -79.97 214.76
CA ASP A 2 28.36 -80.09 213.49
C ASP A 2 27.69 -78.82 212.95
N ALA A 3 27.33 -77.85 213.81
CA ALA A 3 26.73 -76.58 213.37
C ALA A 3 27.70 -75.67 212.57
N ILE A 4 29.01 -75.81 212.78
CA ILE A 4 30.04 -75.01 212.10
C ILE A 4 30.29 -75.54 210.68
N LYS A 5 30.35 -76.87 210.49
CA LYS A 5 30.50 -77.49 209.16
C LYS A 5 29.34 -77.15 208.22
N LYS A 6 28.10 -77.17 208.71
CA LYS A 6 26.91 -76.83 207.90
C LYS A 6 26.90 -75.37 207.43
N LYS A 7 27.26 -74.41 208.29
CA LYS A 7 27.36 -72.99 207.88
C LYS A 7 28.50 -72.74 206.90
N MET A 8 29.63 -73.41 207.06
CA MET A 8 30.75 -73.28 206.11
C MET A 8 30.40 -73.86 204.73
N GLN A 9 29.61 -74.94 204.67
CA GLN A 9 29.06 -75.46 203.41
C GLN A 9 28.03 -74.49 202.79
N ALA A 10 27.14 -73.89 203.58
CA ALA A 10 26.20 -72.89 203.08
C ALA A 10 26.92 -71.67 202.48
N MET A 11 27.97 -71.17 203.14
CA MET A 11 28.73 -70.01 202.68
C MET A 11 29.57 -70.32 201.43
N LYS A 12 30.04 -71.56 201.26
CA LYS A 12 30.74 -72.01 200.04
C LYS A 12 29.78 -72.11 198.85
N ILE A 13 28.59 -72.68 199.06
CA ILE A 13 27.53 -72.75 198.06
C ILE A 13 27.05 -71.35 197.67
N GLU A 14 26.91 -70.42 198.62
CA GLU A 14 26.57 -69.03 198.31
C GLU A 14 27.65 -68.30 197.49
N LYS A 15 28.94 -68.55 197.78
CA LYS A 15 30.06 -68.00 196.98
C LYS A 15 30.05 -68.57 195.57
N ASP A 16 29.93 -69.88 195.41
CA ASP A 16 29.94 -70.54 194.10
C ASP A 16 28.70 -70.09 193.29
N ASN A 17 27.53 -70.00 193.92
CA ASN A 17 26.32 -69.40 193.31
C ASN A 17 26.46 -67.90 192.97
N ALA A 18 27.37 -67.17 193.62
CA ALA A 18 27.63 -65.77 193.29
C ALA A 18 28.59 -65.65 192.09
N LEU A 19 29.57 -66.55 191.98
CA LEU A 19 30.46 -66.64 190.83
C LEU A 19 29.70 -67.10 189.58
N ASP A 20 28.87 -68.14 189.66
CA ASP A 20 28.04 -68.59 188.53
C ASP A 20 27.07 -67.49 188.04
N ARG A 21 26.59 -66.63 188.96
CA ARG A 21 25.76 -65.46 188.61
C ARG A 21 26.56 -64.35 187.92
N ALA A 22 27.81 -64.15 188.30
CA ALA A 22 28.70 -63.17 187.67
C ALA A 22 29.11 -63.64 186.26
N ASP A 23 29.51 -64.91 186.12
CA ASP A 23 29.90 -65.49 184.83
C ASP A 23 28.70 -65.51 183.86
N ALA A 24 27.51 -65.88 184.34
CA ALA A 24 26.28 -65.80 183.54
C ALA A 24 25.88 -64.35 183.16
N ALA A 25 26.32 -63.34 183.92
CA ALA A 25 26.09 -61.94 183.57
C ALA A 25 27.11 -61.42 182.54
N GLU A 26 28.38 -61.80 182.66
CA GLU A 26 29.43 -61.47 181.68
C GLU A 26 29.17 -62.13 180.31
N GLU A 27 28.77 -63.40 180.30
CA GLU A 27 28.42 -64.12 179.07
C GLU A 27 27.24 -63.45 178.34
N LYS A 28 26.22 -63.00 179.10
CA LYS A 28 25.09 -62.22 178.56
C LYS A 28 25.54 -60.85 178.04
N ALA A 29 26.41 -60.15 178.75
CA ALA A 29 26.93 -58.85 178.31
C ALA A 29 27.69 -58.99 176.98
N ARG A 30 28.55 -60.01 176.84
CA ARG A 30 29.27 -60.30 175.60
C ARG A 30 28.32 -60.62 174.44
N GLN A 31 27.31 -61.47 174.67
CA GLN A 31 26.30 -61.78 173.66
C GLN A 31 25.49 -60.56 173.21
N GLN A 32 25.20 -59.62 174.14
CA GLN A 32 24.53 -58.36 173.78
C GLN A 32 25.45 -57.44 172.97
N GLN A 33 26.73 -57.35 173.33
CA GLN A 33 27.71 -56.56 172.59
C GLN A 33 27.87 -57.04 171.15
N GLU A 34 28.06 -58.35 170.93
CA GLU A 34 28.14 -58.95 169.59
C GLU A 34 26.84 -58.76 168.78
N ARG A 35 25.69 -58.75 169.45
CA ARG A 35 24.40 -58.47 168.79
C ARG A 35 24.27 -57.01 168.38
N VAL A 36 24.77 -56.08 169.19
CA VAL A 36 24.81 -54.64 168.85
C VAL A 36 25.75 -54.41 167.67
N GLU A 37 26.95 -55.00 167.68
CA GLU A 37 27.92 -54.86 166.58
C GLU A 37 27.35 -55.38 165.24
N LYS A 38 26.68 -56.54 165.25
CA LYS A 38 26.01 -57.07 164.04
C LYS A 38 24.90 -56.15 163.53
N LEU A 39 24.09 -55.58 164.43
CA LEU A 39 23.04 -54.64 164.05
C LEU A 39 23.62 -53.33 163.52
N GLU A 40 24.74 -52.84 164.05
CA GLU A 40 25.42 -51.65 163.54
C GLU A 40 26.04 -51.88 162.15
N GLU A 41 26.59 -53.08 161.90
CA GLU A 41 27.09 -53.47 160.58
C GLU A 41 25.97 -53.57 159.54
N GLU A 42 24.86 -54.24 159.89
CA GLU A 42 23.64 -54.29 159.06
C GLU A 42 23.07 -52.90 158.76
N LEU A 43 23.13 -51.98 159.74
CA LEU A 43 22.65 -50.60 159.58
C LEU A 43 23.54 -49.78 158.64
N ARG A 44 24.87 -49.99 158.67
CA ARG A 44 25.81 -49.35 157.73
C ARG A 44 25.64 -49.88 156.30
N ASP A 45 25.42 -51.19 156.14
CA ASP A 45 25.22 -51.80 154.82
C ASP A 45 23.87 -51.41 154.20
N THR A 46 22.80 -51.31 155.00
CA THR A 46 21.51 -50.81 154.53
C THR A 46 21.58 -49.33 154.15
N GLN A 47 22.30 -48.49 154.89
CA GLN A 47 22.54 -47.08 154.49
C GLN A 47 23.29 -46.95 153.16
N LYS A 48 24.31 -47.79 152.90
CA LYS A 48 25.02 -47.78 151.61
C LYS A 48 24.14 -48.21 150.45
N LYS A 49 23.30 -49.24 150.63
CA LYS A 49 22.33 -49.68 149.61
C LYS A 49 21.29 -48.60 149.32
N MET A 50 20.82 -47.89 150.35
CA MET A 50 19.90 -46.76 150.19
C MET A 50 20.52 -45.65 149.34
N MET A 51 21.76 -45.23 149.65
CA MET A 51 22.47 -44.25 148.82
C MET A 51 22.73 -44.74 147.39
N GLN A 52 22.99 -46.03 147.16
CA GLN A 52 23.15 -46.57 145.81
C GLN A 52 21.84 -46.48 145.01
N VAL A 53 20.71 -46.88 145.60
CA VAL A 53 19.40 -46.83 144.95
C VAL A 53 18.96 -45.39 144.67
N GLU A 54 19.23 -44.45 145.57
CA GLU A 54 18.94 -43.02 145.35
C GLU A 54 19.75 -42.47 144.16
N ASN A 55 21.06 -42.77 144.09
CA ASN A 55 21.88 -42.36 142.95
C ASN A 55 21.45 -43.01 141.63
N GLU A 56 20.94 -44.24 141.65
CA GLU A 56 20.38 -44.91 140.47
C GLU A 56 19.05 -44.28 140.04
N LEU A 57 18.20 -43.91 141.01
CA LEU A 57 16.96 -43.19 140.75
C LEU A 57 17.23 -41.81 140.14
N ASP A 58 18.18 -41.06 140.67
CA ASP A 58 18.56 -39.73 140.16
C ASP A 58 19.09 -39.84 138.73
N LYS A 59 19.97 -40.83 138.45
CA LYS A 59 20.44 -41.10 137.09
C LYS A 59 19.31 -41.47 136.13
N ALA A 60 18.39 -42.34 136.57
CA ALA A 60 17.25 -42.72 135.74
C ALA A 60 16.30 -41.54 135.48
N GLN A 61 16.15 -40.62 136.45
CA GLN A 61 15.37 -39.39 136.28
C GLN A 61 16.07 -38.39 135.34
N GLU A 62 17.39 -38.23 135.42
CA GLU A 62 18.18 -37.43 134.49
C GLU A 62 18.13 -38.00 133.06
N GLU A 63 18.24 -39.32 132.91
CA GLU A 63 18.10 -39.99 131.61
C GLU A 63 16.68 -39.85 131.05
N LEU A 64 15.64 -39.98 131.88
CA LEU A 64 14.24 -39.79 131.48
C LEU A 64 13.96 -38.34 131.08
N THR A 65 14.44 -37.36 131.85
CA THR A 65 14.26 -35.93 131.53
C THR A 65 15.04 -35.54 130.28
N GLY A 66 16.25 -36.08 130.10
CA GLY A 66 17.04 -35.94 128.87
C GLY A 66 16.34 -36.56 127.65
N ALA A 67 15.79 -37.76 127.78
CA ALA A 67 15.05 -38.43 126.72
C ALA A 67 13.75 -37.70 126.35
N ASN A 68 12.99 -37.21 127.35
CA ASN A 68 11.78 -36.41 127.11
C ASN A 68 12.11 -35.08 126.43
N ALA A 69 13.19 -34.39 126.84
CA ALA A 69 13.64 -33.18 126.17
C ALA A 69 14.03 -33.43 124.71
N GLN A 70 14.71 -34.55 124.42
CA GLN A 70 15.04 -34.95 123.05
C GLN A 70 13.80 -35.33 122.23
N LEU A 71 12.80 -35.96 122.86
CA LEU A 71 11.54 -36.30 122.22
C LEU A 71 10.77 -35.03 121.84
N GLU A 72 10.61 -34.07 122.77
CA GLU A 72 9.97 -32.79 122.52
C GLU A 72 10.69 -31.98 121.42
N GLU A 73 12.03 -32.00 121.38
CA GLU A 73 12.79 -31.33 120.32
C GLU A 73 12.55 -31.99 118.95
N LYS A 74 12.46 -33.32 118.90
CA LYS A 74 12.16 -34.04 117.66
C LYS A 74 10.71 -33.83 117.21
N GLU A 75 9.75 -33.83 118.13
CA GLU A 75 8.35 -33.54 117.83
C GLU A 75 8.16 -32.12 117.29
N LYS A 76 8.84 -31.13 117.88
CA LYS A 76 8.85 -29.75 117.36
C LYS A 76 9.40 -29.68 115.93
N LYS A 77 10.52 -30.32 115.65
CA LYS A 77 11.11 -30.35 114.30
C LYS A 77 10.21 -31.08 113.28
N VAL A 78 9.54 -32.14 113.70
CA VAL A 78 8.56 -32.85 112.84
C VAL A 78 7.35 -31.95 112.57
N GLN A 79 6.82 -31.27 113.59
CA GLN A 79 5.71 -30.32 113.41
C GLN A 79 6.09 -29.13 112.51
N GLU A 80 7.31 -28.60 112.65
CA GLU A 80 7.85 -27.55 111.76
C GLU A 80 7.93 -28.05 110.31
N ALA A 81 8.50 -29.24 110.10
CA ALA A 81 8.62 -29.83 108.76
C ALA A 81 7.26 -30.22 108.16
N GLU A 82 6.29 -30.69 108.95
CA GLU A 82 4.91 -30.97 108.51
C GLU A 82 4.18 -29.67 108.14
N ALA A 83 4.42 -28.59 108.90
CA ALA A 83 3.89 -27.27 108.58
C ALA A 83 4.51 -26.71 107.29
N GLU A 84 5.82 -26.89 107.06
CA GLU A 84 6.51 -26.54 105.82
C GLU A 84 5.95 -27.35 104.62
N VAL A 85 5.83 -28.67 104.75
CA VAL A 85 5.24 -29.53 103.71
C VAL A 85 3.79 -29.13 103.42
N ALA A 86 2.99 -28.79 104.44
CA ALA A 86 1.63 -28.31 104.23
C ALA A 86 1.59 -26.94 103.53
N ALA A 87 2.52 -26.04 103.86
CA ALA A 87 2.65 -24.74 103.20
C ALA A 87 3.10 -24.89 101.74
N LEU A 88 4.07 -25.76 101.46
CA LEU A 88 4.53 -26.08 100.11
C LEU A 88 3.42 -26.73 99.28
N ASN A 89 2.66 -27.67 99.83
CA ASN A 89 1.51 -28.26 99.12
C ASN A 89 0.45 -27.22 98.77
N ARG A 90 0.14 -26.28 99.66
CA ARG A 90 -0.77 -25.16 99.35
C ARG A 90 -0.19 -24.26 98.26
N ARG A 91 1.11 -23.99 98.29
CA ARG A 91 1.79 -23.21 97.25
C ARG A 91 1.76 -23.93 95.90
N ILE A 92 2.01 -25.24 95.88
CA ILE A 92 1.94 -26.07 94.67
C ILE A 92 0.53 -26.03 94.09
N GLN A 93 -0.52 -26.22 94.90
CA GLN A 93 -1.92 -26.12 94.42
C GLN A 93 -2.23 -24.76 93.80
N LEU A 94 -1.80 -23.66 94.44
CA LEU A 94 -1.98 -22.32 93.89
C LEU A 94 -1.22 -22.13 92.58
N LEU A 95 0.00 -22.67 92.47
CA LEU A 95 0.79 -22.63 91.24
C LEU A 95 0.20 -23.50 90.14
N GLU A 96 -0.36 -24.67 90.46
CA GLU A 96 -1.07 -25.55 89.52
C GLU A 96 -2.33 -24.86 88.99
N GLU A 97 -3.14 -24.24 89.85
CA GLU A 97 -4.30 -23.45 89.43
C GLU A 97 -3.91 -22.24 88.57
N ASP A 98 -2.83 -21.52 88.94
CA ASP A 98 -2.33 -20.39 88.15
C ASP A 98 -1.72 -20.85 86.83
N PHE A 99 -1.12 -22.03 86.80
CA PHE A 99 -0.63 -22.68 85.59
C PHE A 99 -1.77 -23.06 84.65
N GLU A 100 -2.83 -23.72 85.14
CA GLU A 100 -4.03 -24.03 84.34
C GLU A 100 -4.66 -22.75 83.75
N ARG A 101 -4.79 -21.69 84.56
CA ARG A 101 -5.28 -20.38 84.07
C ARG A 101 -4.36 -19.76 83.02
N ALA A 102 -3.05 -19.93 83.17
CA ALA A 102 -2.07 -19.45 82.19
C ALA A 102 -2.14 -20.26 80.90
N GLU A 103 -2.33 -21.58 80.96
CA GLU A 103 -2.52 -22.46 79.81
C GLU A 103 -3.82 -22.15 79.04
N GLU A 104 -4.93 -21.90 79.74
CA GLU A 104 -6.18 -21.51 79.10
C GLU A 104 -6.07 -20.15 78.40
N ARG A 105 -5.44 -19.17 79.05
CA ARG A 105 -5.16 -17.85 78.45
C ARG A 105 -4.25 -17.98 77.24
N LEU A 106 -3.19 -18.78 77.38
CA LEU A 106 -2.27 -19.09 76.30
C LEU A 106 -3.00 -19.70 75.11
N LYS A 107 -3.86 -20.70 75.35
CA LYS A 107 -4.66 -21.37 74.32
C LYS A 107 -5.56 -20.39 73.57
N ILE A 108 -6.31 -19.56 74.30
CA ILE A 108 -7.19 -18.54 73.70
C ILE A 108 -6.35 -17.54 72.88
N ALA A 109 -5.19 -17.12 73.39
CA ALA A 109 -4.32 -16.18 72.72
C ALA A 109 -3.69 -16.81 71.45
N THR A 110 -3.30 -18.09 71.49
CA THR A 110 -2.80 -18.80 70.30
C THR A 110 -3.89 -19.00 69.25
N GLU A 111 -5.12 -19.33 69.64
CA GLU A 111 -6.27 -19.44 68.70
C GLU A 111 -6.53 -18.09 68.02
N LYS A 112 -6.54 -16.99 68.79
CA LYS A 112 -6.66 -15.62 68.24
C LYS A 112 -5.52 -15.24 67.31
N LEU A 113 -4.29 -15.63 67.64
CA LEU A 113 -3.11 -15.40 66.80
C LEU A 113 -3.22 -16.18 65.48
N GLU A 114 -3.69 -17.42 65.53
CA GLU A 114 -3.95 -18.23 64.33
C GLU A 114 -5.03 -17.59 63.45
N GLU A 115 -6.15 -17.12 64.01
CA GLU A 115 -7.20 -16.40 63.27
C GLU A 115 -6.67 -15.11 62.62
N ALA A 116 -5.86 -14.33 63.34
CA ALA A 116 -5.22 -13.13 62.81
C ALA A 116 -4.24 -13.45 61.67
N SER A 117 -3.46 -14.53 61.81
CA SER A 117 -2.54 -14.99 60.77
C SER A 117 -3.28 -15.44 59.51
N GLN A 118 -4.34 -16.25 59.66
CA GLN A 118 -5.17 -16.68 58.54
C GLN A 118 -5.76 -15.47 57.80
N THR A 119 -6.25 -14.48 58.54
CA THR A 119 -6.81 -13.25 57.94
C THR A 119 -5.75 -12.41 57.21
N ALA A 120 -4.51 -12.39 57.72
CA ALA A 120 -3.38 -11.74 57.06
C ALA A 120 -3.00 -12.47 55.76
N ASP A 121 -2.91 -13.80 55.79
CA ASP A 121 -2.60 -14.64 54.61
C ASP A 121 -3.69 -14.50 53.53
N GLU A 122 -4.97 -14.46 53.93
CA GLU A 122 -6.09 -14.20 53.01
C GLU A 122 -5.99 -12.81 52.39
N SER A 123 -5.65 -11.79 53.18
CA SER A 123 -5.46 -10.42 52.71
C SER A 123 -4.29 -10.32 51.71
N GLU A 124 -3.20 -11.06 51.95
CA GLU A 124 -2.07 -11.14 51.02
C GLU A 124 -2.45 -11.86 49.73
N ARG A 125 -3.19 -12.98 49.82
CA ARG A 125 -3.68 -13.71 48.65
C ARG A 125 -4.60 -12.84 47.79
N VAL A 126 -5.54 -12.13 48.42
CA VAL A 126 -6.43 -11.20 47.71
C VAL A 126 -5.62 -10.10 47.04
N ARG A 127 -4.64 -9.51 47.74
CA ARG A 127 -3.74 -8.48 47.16
C ARG A 127 -3.02 -9.00 45.91
N LYS A 128 -2.43 -10.20 45.96
CA LYS A 128 -1.74 -10.83 44.81
C LYS A 128 -2.68 -11.10 43.63
N VAL A 129 -3.90 -11.57 43.91
CA VAL A 129 -4.91 -11.79 42.86
C VAL A 129 -5.32 -10.46 42.22
N MET A 130 -5.50 -9.40 43.02
CA MET A 130 -5.82 -8.08 42.52
C MET A 130 -4.68 -7.52 41.66
N GLU A 131 -3.42 -7.62 42.11
CA GLU A 131 -2.26 -7.15 41.34
C GLU A 131 -2.14 -7.86 39.97
N ASN A 132 -2.34 -9.17 39.93
CA ASN A 132 -2.35 -9.93 38.67
C ASN A 132 -3.50 -9.51 37.74
N ARG A 133 -4.67 -9.17 38.30
CA ARG A 133 -5.79 -8.66 37.51
C ARG A 133 -5.51 -7.26 36.98
N SER A 134 -4.91 -6.37 37.78
CA SER A 134 -4.55 -5.01 37.30
C SER A 134 -3.57 -5.08 36.14
N LEU A 135 -2.61 -5.99 36.18
CA LEU A 135 -1.68 -6.19 35.07
C LEU A 135 -2.43 -6.66 33.80
N GLN A 136 -3.39 -7.58 33.94
CA GLN A 136 -4.20 -8.05 32.81
C GLN A 136 -5.10 -6.94 32.24
N ASP A 137 -5.69 -6.12 33.10
CA ASP A 137 -6.55 -5.00 32.70
C ASP A 137 -5.73 -3.88 32.05
N GLU A 138 -4.53 -3.57 32.57
CA GLU A 138 -3.57 -2.65 31.95
C GLU A 138 -3.13 -3.13 30.56
N GLU A 139 -2.81 -4.42 30.40
CA GLU A 139 -2.50 -5.03 29.11
C GLU A 139 -3.68 -4.94 28.13
N ARG A 140 -4.90 -5.21 28.60
CA ARG A 140 -6.13 -5.11 27.81
C ARG A 140 -6.37 -3.67 27.35
N VAL A 141 -6.27 -2.69 28.25
CA VAL A 141 -6.38 -1.27 27.93
C VAL A 141 -5.34 -0.86 26.89
N TYR A 142 -4.09 -1.31 27.04
CA TYR A 142 -3.02 -1.03 26.07
C TYR A 142 -3.33 -1.59 24.68
N GLN A 143 -3.82 -2.83 24.60
CA GLN A 143 -4.21 -3.46 23.34
C GLN A 143 -5.37 -2.71 22.65
N LEU A 144 -6.40 -2.32 23.42
CA LEU A 144 -7.53 -1.57 22.88
C LEU A 144 -7.13 -0.17 22.42
N GLU A 145 -6.20 0.49 23.12
CA GLU A 145 -5.65 1.79 22.69
C GLU A 145 -4.85 1.67 21.40
N ALA A 146 -4.04 0.61 21.26
CA ALA A 146 -3.31 0.34 20.03
C ALA A 146 -4.26 0.09 18.86
N GLN A 147 -5.26 -0.78 19.04
CA GLN A 147 -6.27 -1.08 18.02
C GLN A 147 -7.10 0.16 17.64
N LEU A 148 -7.49 0.99 18.62
CA LEU A 148 -8.22 2.22 18.37
C LEU A 148 -7.39 3.19 17.53
N LYS A 149 -6.09 3.32 17.83
CA LYS A 149 -5.17 4.17 17.06
C LYS A 149 -4.98 3.66 15.63
N GLU A 150 -4.86 2.35 15.45
CA GLU A 150 -4.79 1.73 14.12
C GLU A 150 -6.09 1.95 13.33
N ALA A 151 -7.26 1.73 13.95
CA ALA A 151 -8.56 1.95 13.33
C ALA A 151 -8.77 3.43 12.94
N GLN A 152 -8.32 4.38 13.76
CA GLN A 152 -8.35 5.81 13.44
C GLN A 152 -7.49 6.14 12.21
N LEU A 153 -6.27 5.62 12.14
CA LEU A 153 -5.40 5.82 10.99
C LEU A 153 -6.02 5.23 9.71
N LEU A 154 -6.58 4.03 9.79
CA LEU A 154 -7.25 3.41 8.64
C LEU A 154 -8.49 4.20 8.20
N ALA A 155 -9.27 4.75 9.13
CA ALA A 155 -10.42 5.59 8.81
C ALA A 155 -9.99 6.89 8.11
N GLU A 156 -8.94 7.56 8.60
CA GLU A 156 -8.38 8.74 7.94
C GLU A 156 -7.82 8.42 6.54
N GLU A 157 -7.20 7.25 6.36
CA GLU A 157 -6.74 6.80 5.04
C GLU A 157 -7.91 6.51 4.09
N ALA A 158 -9.01 5.94 4.60
CA ALA A 158 -10.23 5.72 3.81
C ALA A 158 -10.87 7.05 3.39
N ASP A 159 -10.94 8.04 4.29
CA ASP A 159 -11.42 9.40 3.98
C ASP A 159 -10.59 10.06 2.89
N ARG A 160 -9.26 9.99 3.00
CA ARG A 160 -8.35 10.53 1.97
C ARG A 160 -8.56 9.88 0.60
N LYS A 161 -8.73 8.55 0.56
CA LYS A 161 -9.02 7.80 -0.67
C LYS A 161 -10.37 8.19 -1.25
N TYR A 162 -11.40 8.35 -0.41
CA TYR A 162 -12.72 8.82 -0.84
C TYR A 162 -12.64 10.22 -1.48
N ASP A 163 -11.95 11.17 -0.83
CA ASP A 163 -11.78 12.53 -1.34
C ASP A 163 -10.98 12.59 -2.65
N GLU A 164 -10.02 11.68 -2.84
CA GLU A 164 -9.27 11.56 -4.09
C GLU A 164 -10.14 11.04 -5.24
N VAL A 165 -10.91 9.97 -5.00
CA VAL A 165 -11.80 9.40 -6.02
C VAL A 165 -12.97 10.34 -6.32
N ALA A 166 -13.52 11.03 -5.33
CA ALA A 166 -14.58 12.03 -5.52
C ALA A 166 -14.11 13.20 -6.41
N ARG A 167 -12.87 13.68 -6.21
CA ARG A 167 -12.28 14.71 -7.07
C ARG A 167 -12.03 14.22 -8.49
N LYS A 168 -11.58 12.98 -8.67
CA LYS A 168 -11.41 12.36 -9.99
C LYS A 168 -12.75 12.22 -10.70
N LEU A 169 -13.78 11.75 -10.00
CA LEU A 169 -15.13 11.63 -10.55
C LEU A 169 -15.64 12.97 -11.07
N ALA A 170 -15.57 14.04 -10.27
CA ALA A 170 -15.99 15.37 -10.70
C ALA A 170 -15.20 15.90 -11.92
N MET A 171 -13.92 15.53 -12.04
CA MET A 171 -13.09 15.91 -13.20
C MET A 171 -13.54 15.15 -14.45
N VAL A 172 -13.71 13.82 -14.37
CA VAL A 172 -14.13 12.98 -15.50
C VAL A 172 -15.58 13.29 -15.91
N GLU A 173 -16.48 13.60 -14.98
CA GLU A 173 -17.84 14.07 -15.28
C GLU A 173 -17.82 15.36 -16.12
N ALA A 174 -16.93 16.31 -15.77
CA ALA A 174 -16.79 17.54 -16.54
C ALA A 174 -16.10 17.32 -17.90
N ASP A 175 -15.19 16.34 -18.01
CA ASP A 175 -14.58 15.95 -19.27
C ASP A 175 -15.60 15.25 -20.19
N LEU A 176 -16.48 14.41 -19.62
CA LEU A 176 -17.58 13.75 -20.32
C LEU A 176 -18.55 14.79 -20.91
N GLU A 177 -19.01 15.75 -20.11
CA GLU A 177 -19.89 16.83 -20.58
C GLU A 177 -19.27 17.57 -21.80
N ARG A 178 -17.97 17.91 -21.73
CA ARG A 178 -17.27 18.56 -22.85
C ARG A 178 -17.08 17.65 -24.07
N ALA A 179 -16.97 16.34 -23.87
CA ALA A 179 -16.87 15.38 -24.96
C ALA A 179 -18.22 15.16 -25.64
N GLU A 180 -19.30 15.10 -24.87
CA GLU A 180 -20.67 15.02 -25.38
C GLU A 180 -21.05 16.28 -26.16
N GLU A 181 -20.78 17.48 -25.63
CA GLU A 181 -21.00 18.74 -26.34
C GLU A 181 -20.23 18.81 -27.67
N ARG A 182 -18.99 18.29 -27.69
CA ARG A 182 -18.17 18.23 -28.91
C ARG A 182 -18.75 17.24 -29.93
N ALA A 183 -19.20 16.07 -29.48
CA ALA A 183 -19.85 15.09 -30.35
C ALA A 183 -21.15 15.63 -30.94
N GLU A 184 -22.00 16.25 -30.12
CA GLU A 184 -23.25 16.88 -30.59
C GLU A 184 -22.99 18.02 -31.58
N ALA A 185 -21.99 18.87 -31.32
CA ALA A 185 -21.58 19.91 -32.27
C ALA A 185 -21.07 19.32 -33.60
N GLY A 186 -20.32 18.21 -33.52
CA GLY A 186 -19.86 17.46 -34.69
C GLY A 186 -21.02 16.88 -35.51
N GLU A 187 -21.96 16.21 -34.85
CA GLU A 187 -23.15 15.63 -35.47
C GLU A 187 -24.04 16.69 -36.15
N ASN A 188 -24.25 17.84 -35.50
CA ASN A 188 -24.99 18.95 -36.10
C ASN A 188 -24.32 19.47 -37.37
N LYS A 189 -22.98 19.65 -37.34
CA LYS A 189 -22.23 20.10 -38.52
C LYS A 189 -22.23 19.07 -39.65
N ILE A 190 -22.25 17.77 -39.34
CA ILE A 190 -22.41 16.71 -40.34
C ILE A 190 -23.75 16.88 -41.05
N VAL A 191 -24.84 17.04 -40.30
CA VAL A 191 -26.18 17.23 -40.88
C VAL A 191 -26.23 18.47 -41.78
N GLU A 192 -25.59 19.57 -41.36
CA GLU A 192 -25.48 20.78 -42.19
C GLU A 192 -24.73 20.51 -43.50
N LEU A 193 -23.56 19.87 -43.44
CA LEU A 193 -22.73 19.58 -44.63
C LEU A 193 -23.38 18.55 -45.57
N GLU A 194 -24.08 17.55 -45.03
CA GLU A 194 -24.86 16.58 -45.82
C GLU A 194 -26.01 17.26 -46.57
N GLU A 195 -26.68 18.22 -45.94
CA GLU A 195 -27.73 19.01 -46.58
C GLU A 195 -27.16 19.94 -47.65
N GLU A 196 -26.00 20.57 -47.41
CA GLU A 196 -25.29 21.35 -48.42
C GLU A 196 -24.90 20.49 -49.63
N LEU A 197 -24.34 19.30 -49.41
CA LEU A 197 -24.00 18.36 -50.49
C LEU A 197 -25.22 17.93 -51.28
N ARG A 198 -26.36 17.74 -50.61
CA ARG A 198 -27.63 17.42 -51.27
C ARG A 198 -28.08 18.57 -52.17
N VAL A 199 -27.99 19.82 -51.71
CA VAL A 199 -28.38 21.00 -52.48
C VAL A 199 -27.42 21.22 -53.66
N VAL A 200 -26.11 21.21 -53.42
CA VAL A 200 -25.10 21.38 -54.48
C VAL A 200 -25.18 20.23 -55.48
N GLY A 201 -25.40 18.99 -55.02
CA GLY A 201 -25.58 17.83 -55.89
C GLY A 201 -26.82 17.93 -56.78
N ASN A 202 -27.91 18.53 -56.30
CA ASN A 202 -29.09 18.80 -57.14
C ASN A 202 -28.82 19.92 -58.15
N ASN A 203 -28.11 20.98 -57.75
CA ASN A 203 -27.72 22.06 -58.66
C ASN A 203 -26.78 21.55 -59.76
N LEU A 204 -25.82 20.69 -59.41
CA LEU A 204 -24.89 20.08 -60.37
C LEU A 204 -25.65 19.27 -61.43
N LYS A 205 -26.56 18.39 -61.03
CA LYS A 205 -27.41 17.63 -61.97
C LYS A 205 -28.23 18.54 -62.87
N SER A 206 -28.75 19.65 -62.34
CA SER A 206 -29.48 20.64 -63.13
C SER A 206 -28.57 21.31 -64.17
N LEU A 207 -27.33 21.64 -63.80
CA LEU A 207 -26.35 22.22 -64.72
C LEU A 207 -25.88 21.22 -65.78
N GLU A 208 -25.64 19.96 -65.41
CA GLU A 208 -25.31 18.89 -66.38
C GLU A 208 -26.40 18.73 -67.44
N VAL A 209 -27.68 18.73 -67.02
CA VAL A 209 -28.82 18.68 -67.95
C VAL A 209 -28.91 19.96 -68.80
N SER A 210 -28.56 21.12 -68.25
CA SER A 210 -28.54 22.38 -69.00
C SER A 210 -27.42 22.42 -70.04
N GLU A 211 -26.26 21.86 -69.73
CA GLU A 211 -25.10 21.75 -70.63
C GLU A 211 -25.43 20.81 -71.80
N GLU A 212 -26.05 19.66 -71.53
CA GLU A 212 -26.51 18.74 -72.59
C GLU A 212 -27.51 19.43 -73.54
N LYS A 213 -28.46 20.20 -73.01
CA LYS A 213 -29.41 20.99 -73.82
C LYS A 213 -28.73 22.11 -74.60
N ALA A 214 -27.68 22.72 -74.05
CA ALA A 214 -26.91 23.74 -74.74
C ALA A 214 -26.11 23.15 -75.91
N LEU A 215 -25.51 21.97 -75.73
CA LEU A 215 -24.84 21.22 -76.79
C LEU A 215 -25.82 20.82 -77.91
N GLN A 216 -27.01 20.33 -77.57
CA GLN A 216 -28.04 20.01 -78.58
C GLN A 216 -28.50 21.23 -79.39
N ARG A 217 -28.57 22.41 -78.74
CA ARG A 217 -28.88 23.68 -79.44
C ARG A 217 -27.74 24.10 -80.36
N GLU A 218 -26.50 23.97 -79.91
CA GLU A 218 -25.31 24.23 -80.73
C GLU A 218 -25.28 23.35 -81.98
N ASP A 219 -25.50 22.05 -81.85
CA ASP A 219 -25.58 21.13 -83.01
C ASP A 219 -26.67 21.57 -84.00
N SER A 220 -27.83 22.01 -83.49
CA SER A 220 -28.94 22.50 -84.30
C SER A 220 -28.60 23.80 -85.03
N TYR A 221 -27.88 24.72 -84.38
CA TYR A 221 -27.42 25.95 -85.00
C TYR A 221 -26.31 25.70 -86.02
N GLU A 222 -25.37 24.79 -85.74
CA GLU A 222 -24.35 24.37 -86.70
C GLU A 222 -24.97 23.78 -87.96
N GLU A 223 -25.99 22.93 -87.82
CA GLU A 223 -26.71 22.36 -88.96
C GLU A 223 -27.45 23.44 -89.76
N GLN A 224 -28.13 24.37 -89.08
CA GLN A 224 -28.78 25.52 -89.74
C GLN A 224 -27.78 26.39 -90.50
N ILE A 225 -26.62 26.67 -89.91
CA ILE A 225 -25.55 27.45 -90.55
C ILE A 225 -25.01 26.71 -91.77
N ARG A 226 -24.80 25.38 -91.70
CA ARG A 226 -24.38 24.56 -92.85
C ARG A 226 -25.42 24.61 -93.97
N LEU A 227 -26.71 24.45 -93.65
CA LEU A 227 -27.81 24.52 -94.60
C LEU A 227 -27.96 25.91 -95.24
N LEU A 228 -27.92 26.98 -94.44
CA LEU A 228 -27.99 28.36 -94.94
C LEU A 228 -26.77 28.71 -95.78
N THR A 229 -25.58 28.26 -95.39
CA THR A 229 -24.36 28.47 -96.17
C THR A 229 -24.43 27.74 -97.51
N GLN A 230 -24.97 26.52 -97.54
CA GLN A 230 -25.19 25.79 -98.79
C GLN A 230 -26.19 26.52 -99.69
N ARG A 231 -27.36 26.91 -99.15
CA ARG A 231 -28.37 27.66 -99.91
C ARG A 231 -27.86 29.00 -100.41
N LEU A 232 -27.05 29.71 -99.60
CA LEU A 232 -26.43 30.96 -99.99
C LEU A 232 -25.50 30.75 -101.18
N LYS A 233 -24.66 29.71 -101.18
CA LYS A 233 -23.80 29.37 -102.31
C LYS A 233 -24.60 29.02 -103.57
N GLU A 234 -25.68 28.26 -103.43
CA GLU A 234 -26.58 27.93 -104.54
C GLU A 234 -27.27 29.19 -105.10
N ALA A 235 -27.72 30.11 -104.24
CA ALA A 235 -28.31 31.38 -104.65
C ALA A 235 -27.29 32.34 -105.27
N GLU A 236 -26.07 32.44 -104.74
CA GLU A 236 -24.99 33.26 -105.27
C GLU A 236 -24.53 32.75 -106.65
N THR A 237 -24.30 31.44 -106.80
CA THR A 237 -23.93 30.86 -108.11
C THR A 237 -25.04 31.05 -109.14
N ARG A 238 -26.31 30.93 -108.73
CA ARG A 238 -27.46 31.23 -109.58
C ARG A 238 -27.53 32.71 -109.97
N ALA A 239 -27.31 33.63 -109.02
CA ALA A 239 -27.25 35.06 -109.29
C ALA A 239 -26.10 35.41 -110.24
N GLU A 240 -24.88 34.92 -109.97
CA GLU A 240 -23.71 35.15 -110.83
C GLU A 240 -23.92 34.63 -112.25
N PHE A 241 -24.53 33.44 -112.39
CA PHE A 241 -24.84 32.86 -113.70
C PHE A 241 -25.88 33.71 -114.46
N ALA A 242 -26.93 34.14 -113.79
CA ALA A 242 -27.96 34.99 -114.37
C ALA A 242 -27.41 36.37 -114.76
N GLU A 243 -26.63 37.03 -113.89
CA GLU A 243 -26.02 38.34 -114.16
C GLU A 243 -25.05 38.28 -115.35
N ARG A 244 -24.24 37.22 -115.47
CA ARG A 244 -23.38 37.01 -116.65
C ARG A 244 -24.21 36.82 -117.92
N SER A 245 -25.36 36.17 -117.82
CA SER A 245 -26.28 35.98 -118.95
C SER A 245 -26.95 37.30 -119.35
N VAL A 246 -27.35 38.13 -118.39
CA VAL A 246 -27.84 39.51 -118.64
C VAL A 246 -26.79 40.32 -119.39
N GLN A 247 -25.53 40.31 -118.95
CA GLN A 247 -24.46 41.06 -119.62
C GLN A 247 -24.20 40.59 -121.06
N LYS A 248 -24.34 39.29 -121.33
CA LYS A 248 -24.19 38.75 -122.69
C LYS A 248 -25.34 39.15 -123.58
N LEU A 249 -26.58 39.00 -123.11
CA LEU A 249 -27.76 39.36 -123.89
C LEU A 249 -27.86 40.86 -124.11
N GLN A 250 -27.48 41.69 -123.13
CA GLN A 250 -27.44 43.14 -123.32
C GLN A 250 -26.47 43.52 -124.44
N LYS A 251 -25.28 42.91 -124.50
CA LYS A 251 -24.34 43.14 -125.60
C LYS A 251 -24.88 42.69 -126.96
N GLU A 252 -25.70 41.63 -127.00
CA GLU A 252 -26.31 41.17 -128.24
C GLU A 252 -27.46 42.09 -128.67
N VAL A 253 -28.28 42.57 -127.73
CA VAL A 253 -29.27 43.64 -127.98
C VAL A 253 -28.58 44.87 -128.57
N ASP A 254 -27.54 45.39 -127.92
CA ASP A 254 -26.81 46.58 -128.40
C ASP A 254 -26.22 46.34 -129.81
N ARG A 255 -25.79 45.11 -130.12
CA ARG A 255 -25.25 44.73 -131.43
C ARG A 255 -26.33 44.61 -132.50
N LEU A 256 -27.50 44.06 -132.15
CA LEU A 256 -28.64 43.93 -133.05
C LEU A 256 -29.27 45.29 -133.33
N GLU A 257 -29.41 46.14 -132.30
CA GLU A 257 -29.83 47.54 -132.45
C GLU A 257 -28.87 48.30 -133.37
N ALA A 258 -27.55 48.19 -133.18
CA ALA A 258 -26.57 48.80 -134.09
C ALA A 258 -26.68 48.26 -135.53
N SER A 259 -26.98 46.98 -135.70
CA SER A 259 -27.18 46.36 -137.01
C SER A 259 -28.47 46.83 -137.69
N GLN A 260 -29.54 47.02 -136.91
CA GLN A 260 -30.80 47.62 -137.39
C GLN A 260 -30.57 49.07 -137.80
N ASP A 261 -29.85 49.85 -136.99
CA ASP A 261 -29.53 51.24 -137.30
C ASP A 261 -28.70 51.36 -138.60
N GLU A 262 -27.70 50.48 -138.80
CA GLU A 262 -26.94 50.44 -140.05
C GLU A 262 -27.81 50.10 -141.27
N LEU A 263 -28.71 49.13 -141.15
CA LEU A 263 -29.64 48.73 -142.21
C LEU A 263 -30.67 49.84 -142.50
N PHE A 264 -31.21 50.44 -141.46
CA PHE A 264 -32.13 51.57 -141.56
C PHE A 264 -31.47 52.78 -142.23
N PHE A 265 -30.19 53.03 -141.91
CA PHE A 265 -29.40 54.09 -142.54
C PHE A 265 -29.15 53.79 -144.03
N LYS A 266 -28.78 52.55 -144.39
CA LYS A 266 -28.64 52.12 -145.79
C LYS A 266 -29.95 52.23 -146.58
N HIS A 267 -31.06 51.82 -145.99
CA HIS A 267 -32.38 51.90 -146.61
C HIS A 267 -32.79 53.36 -146.88
N ASN A 268 -32.64 54.25 -145.89
CA ASN A 268 -32.91 55.69 -146.08
C ASN A 268 -31.96 56.35 -147.07
N PHE A 269 -30.70 55.92 -147.10
CA PHE A 269 -29.73 56.40 -148.09
C PHE A 269 -30.15 56.03 -149.51
N CYS A 270 -30.57 54.78 -149.75
CA CYS A 270 -31.12 54.33 -151.04
C CYS A 270 -32.36 55.13 -151.46
N ARG A 271 -33.31 55.41 -150.55
CA ARG A 271 -34.48 56.25 -150.88
C ARG A 271 -34.08 57.67 -151.28
N ARG A 272 -33.14 58.29 -150.57
CA ARG A 272 -32.74 59.68 -150.87
C ARG A 272 -31.97 59.82 -152.18
N THR A 273 -31.23 58.80 -152.62
CA THR A 273 -30.56 58.83 -153.93
C THR A 273 -31.53 58.50 -155.07
N GLY A 274 -32.48 57.58 -154.87
CA GLY A 274 -33.47 57.23 -155.89
C GLY A 274 -34.41 58.38 -156.28
N SER A 275 -34.70 59.32 -155.38
CA SER A 275 -35.61 60.45 -155.70
C SER A 275 -34.95 61.67 -156.36
N ARG A 276 -33.63 61.70 -156.59
CA ARG A 276 -32.96 62.92 -157.13
C ARG A 276 -32.67 62.92 -158.63
N GLU A 277 -32.95 61.85 -159.36
CA GLU A 277 -32.67 61.81 -160.81
C GLU A 277 -33.74 62.49 -161.69
N GLY A 278 -34.83 63.01 -161.11
CA GLY A 278 -35.91 63.66 -161.88
C GLY A 278 -35.72 65.16 -162.20
N GLU A 279 -34.80 65.89 -161.56
CA GLU A 279 -34.74 67.36 -161.66
C GLU A 279 -33.31 67.90 -161.90
N VAL A 280 -32.71 67.61 -163.05
CA VAL A 280 -31.56 68.40 -163.54
C VAL A 280 -31.60 68.53 -165.08
N GLN A 281 -32.47 69.41 -165.58
CA GLN A 281 -32.35 69.98 -166.92
C GLN A 281 -32.07 71.49 -166.78
N GLY A 282 -30.87 71.91 -167.18
CA GLY A 282 -30.57 73.31 -167.49
C GLY A 282 -30.06 74.19 -166.33
N ASN A 283 -28.74 74.19 -166.12
CA ASN A 283 -27.92 75.41 -166.11
C ASN A 283 -26.46 75.07 -165.81
N ILE A 284 -25.70 74.89 -166.90
CA ILE A 284 -24.24 74.78 -166.89
C ILE A 284 -23.70 76.18 -167.22
N ARG A 285 -23.26 76.93 -166.20
CA ARG A 285 -22.23 78.00 -166.28
C ARG A 285 -22.05 78.69 -164.92
N GLY A 286 -20.91 78.47 -164.26
CA GLY A 286 -20.41 79.34 -163.19
C GLY A 286 -19.66 78.64 -162.05
N ALA A 287 -18.34 78.84 -162.01
CA ALA A 287 -17.43 78.66 -160.87
C ALA A 287 -17.27 77.22 -160.30
N GLY A 288 -16.34 76.47 -160.89
CA GLY A 288 -15.60 75.44 -160.17
C GLY A 288 -14.40 76.07 -159.46
N SER A 289 -14.32 75.90 -158.13
CA SER A 289 -13.10 75.78 -157.33
C SER A 289 -13.48 75.74 -155.85
N ASP A 290 -14.25 74.74 -155.43
CA ASP A 290 -14.30 74.33 -154.02
C ASP A 290 -14.78 72.88 -153.98
N VAL A 291 -13.80 71.98 -154.15
CA VAL A 291 -13.94 70.56 -153.84
C VAL A 291 -13.36 70.31 -152.44
N PRO A 292 -14.10 70.52 -151.34
CA PRO A 292 -13.77 69.89 -150.07
C PRO A 292 -14.95 69.03 -149.59
N ARG A 293 -14.96 67.74 -149.95
CA ARG A 293 -15.66 66.74 -149.11
C ARG A 293 -15.31 65.26 -149.30
N ILE A 294 -14.58 64.86 -150.33
CA ILE A 294 -14.29 63.42 -150.54
C ILE A 294 -12.98 62.95 -149.91
N VAL A 295 -12.00 63.84 -149.71
CA VAL A 295 -10.72 63.46 -149.05
C VAL A 295 -10.82 63.52 -147.52
N TRP A 296 -11.79 64.25 -146.95
CA TRP A 296 -11.92 64.36 -145.49
C TRP A 296 -12.63 63.16 -144.84
N LEU A 297 -13.42 62.37 -145.58
CA LEU A 297 -14.01 61.15 -145.02
C LEU A 297 -13.14 59.89 -145.21
N LEU A 298 -12.18 59.89 -146.12
CA LEU A 298 -11.28 58.75 -146.31
C LEU A 298 -10.01 58.80 -145.44
N MET A 299 -9.82 59.87 -144.65
CA MET A 299 -8.66 60.03 -143.77
C MET A 299 -8.99 59.94 -142.25
N ILE A 300 -10.17 59.43 -141.88
CA ILE A 300 -10.52 59.12 -140.47
C ILE A 300 -10.51 57.61 -140.19
N CYS A 301 -10.29 56.78 -141.21
CA CYS A 301 -10.18 55.33 -141.06
C CYS A 301 -8.75 54.83 -141.32
N TYR A 302 -7.78 55.23 -140.49
CA TYR A 302 -6.49 54.53 -140.36
C TYR A 302 -5.75 54.98 -139.07
N ASP A 303 -6.23 54.52 -137.93
CA ASP A 303 -5.40 54.04 -136.82
C ASP A 303 -6.29 53.50 -135.70
N ALA A 304 -6.56 52.21 -135.81
CA ALA A 304 -6.77 51.36 -134.66
C ALA A 304 -5.38 50.88 -134.22
N SER A 305 -4.89 51.28 -133.04
CA SER A 305 -3.94 50.50 -132.22
C SER A 305 -3.58 51.26 -130.93
N ALA A 306 -3.43 50.49 -129.84
CA ALA A 306 -3.16 50.88 -128.45
C ALA A 306 -4.42 51.32 -127.67
N GLY A 307 -5.03 50.51 -126.80
CA GLY A 307 -4.40 49.69 -125.75
C GLY A 307 -3.84 50.64 -124.69
N ALA A 308 -4.38 50.80 -123.48
CA ALA A 308 -4.62 49.78 -122.45
C ALA A 308 -5.35 50.47 -121.25
N PRO A 309 -5.83 49.72 -120.24
CA PRO A 309 -7.07 50.01 -119.52
C PRO A 309 -6.90 50.66 -118.15
N ILE A 310 -7.95 51.37 -117.73
CA ILE A 310 -8.22 51.74 -116.33
C ILE A 310 -8.83 50.51 -115.65
N ALA A 311 -7.98 49.64 -115.11
CA ALA A 311 -8.39 48.55 -114.25
C ALA A 311 -8.45 49.05 -112.80
N VAL A 312 -9.69 49.18 -112.32
CA VAL A 312 -10.02 49.14 -110.90
C VAL A 312 -9.74 47.71 -110.43
N ASN A 313 -8.84 47.52 -109.47
CA ASN A 313 -8.91 46.37 -108.57
C ASN A 313 -8.56 46.80 -107.15
N VAL A 314 -9.63 46.90 -106.35
CA VAL A 314 -9.64 46.80 -104.89
C VAL A 314 -9.28 45.34 -104.52
N ILE A 315 -9.00 45.05 -103.24
CA ILE A 315 -8.76 43.73 -102.60
C ILE A 315 -7.25 43.43 -102.48
N PHE A 316 -6.63 43.10 -101.35
CA PHE A 316 -6.98 42.91 -99.93
C PHE A 316 -5.67 42.43 -99.24
N GLN A 317 -5.60 42.48 -97.90
CA GLN A 317 -4.58 41.84 -97.02
C GLN A 317 -3.14 42.38 -97.12
N SER A 318 -2.68 43.25 -96.21
CA SER A 318 -2.41 42.96 -94.79
C SER A 318 -1.77 41.57 -94.57
N THR A 319 -0.48 41.45 -94.87
CA THR A 319 0.37 40.41 -94.28
C THR A 319 1.20 41.04 -93.17
N HIS A 320 0.52 41.17 -92.03
CA HIS A 320 1.13 41.40 -90.73
C HIS A 320 1.87 40.12 -90.34
N ASN A 321 3.14 39.96 -90.71
CA ASN A 321 3.94 38.82 -90.27
C ASN A 321 5.35 39.25 -89.84
N GLN A 322 5.39 39.96 -88.71
CA GLN A 322 6.58 40.02 -87.86
C GLN A 322 6.22 39.57 -86.44
N PRO A 323 6.45 38.30 -86.08
CA PRO A 323 6.68 37.92 -84.70
C PRO A 323 8.18 37.94 -84.45
N SER A 324 8.67 39.10 -83.99
CA SER A 324 9.99 39.25 -83.43
C SER A 324 10.08 38.55 -82.07
N ARG A 325 11.16 37.78 -81.91
CA ARG A 325 11.96 37.57 -80.68
C ARG A 325 11.23 36.93 -79.48
N ARG A 326 11.53 35.66 -79.22
CA ARG A 326 12.47 35.23 -78.16
C ARG A 326 12.28 35.97 -76.83
N ASN A 327 11.49 35.38 -75.93
CA ASN A 327 11.66 35.51 -74.49
C ASN A 327 11.08 34.24 -73.83
N ARG A 328 11.89 33.18 -73.75
CA ARG A 328 11.63 32.12 -72.77
C ARG A 328 12.83 32.09 -71.85
N LEU A 329 12.60 32.66 -70.66
CA LEU A 329 13.49 32.74 -69.52
C LEU A 329 14.15 31.37 -69.28
N ARG A 330 15.48 31.33 -69.40
CA ARG A 330 16.32 30.44 -68.61
C ARG A 330 16.56 31.13 -67.27
N ARG A 331 16.24 30.46 -66.16
CA ARG A 331 16.98 30.48 -64.88
C ARG A 331 16.15 29.79 -63.79
N SER A 332 16.38 28.49 -63.63
CA SER A 332 16.30 27.84 -62.31
C SER A 332 17.49 26.89 -62.23
N ASN A 333 18.65 27.49 -61.98
CA ASN A 333 19.75 26.78 -61.33
C ASN A 333 19.39 26.75 -59.85
N PHE A 334 18.86 25.64 -59.35
CA PHE A 334 18.98 25.31 -57.94
C PHE A 334 19.64 23.95 -57.86
N LEU A 335 20.95 24.01 -57.61
CA LEU A 335 21.77 22.91 -57.16
C LEU A 335 21.43 22.72 -55.69
N GLU A 336 20.95 21.55 -55.30
CA GLU A 336 21.25 21.02 -53.96
C GLU A 336 21.21 19.50 -54.01
N ASN A 337 22.28 18.93 -53.46
CA ASN A 337 22.73 17.56 -53.64
C ASN A 337 21.76 16.53 -53.03
N PRO A 338 21.53 15.39 -53.71
CA PRO A 338 21.01 14.19 -53.08
C PRO A 338 22.16 13.46 -52.37
N GLU A 339 22.40 13.77 -51.10
CA GLU A 339 23.25 12.91 -50.26
C GLU A 339 22.46 11.67 -49.83
N GLU A 340 23.11 10.54 -50.09
CA GLU A 340 22.61 9.19 -50.01
C GLU A 340 22.26 8.75 -48.57
N CYS A 341 21.09 8.15 -48.45
CA CYS A 341 20.80 6.91 -47.73
C CYS A 341 21.87 6.37 -46.75
N GLY A 342 22.02 7.01 -45.59
CA GLY A 342 22.69 6.46 -44.41
C GLY A 342 21.72 5.93 -43.34
N LYS A 343 20.74 5.09 -43.67
CA LYS A 343 19.86 4.44 -42.67
C LYS A 343 20.36 3.04 -42.30
N LEU A 344 21.41 2.95 -41.51
CA LEU A 344 21.74 1.72 -40.78
C LEU A 344 20.95 1.68 -39.47
N ARG A 345 19.70 1.20 -39.57
CA ARG A 345 18.86 0.80 -38.43
C ARG A 345 19.08 -0.69 -38.22
N CYS A 346 20.02 -1.08 -37.35
CA CYS A 346 20.10 -2.44 -36.81
C CYS A 346 20.61 -2.44 -35.36
N SER A 347 19.98 -3.31 -34.57
CA SER A 347 20.44 -3.85 -33.29
C SER A 347 20.32 -2.98 -32.03
N SER A 348 19.10 -2.85 -31.52
CA SER A 348 18.86 -2.67 -30.06
C SER A 348 17.87 -3.67 -29.46
N ARG A 349 17.48 -4.73 -30.20
CA ARG A 349 16.59 -5.79 -29.67
C ARG A 349 17.28 -6.92 -28.90
N SER A 350 18.61 -6.95 -28.82
CA SER A 350 19.30 -8.04 -28.11
C SER A 350 19.35 -7.89 -26.59
N ASN A 351 19.11 -6.71 -26.02
CA ASN A 351 19.25 -6.51 -24.58
C ASN A 351 18.01 -6.91 -23.76
N GLU A 352 16.80 -6.75 -24.32
CA GLU A 352 15.58 -7.19 -23.63
C GLU A 352 15.42 -8.71 -23.63
N GLU A 353 15.74 -9.39 -24.73
CA GLU A 353 15.72 -10.86 -24.77
C GLU A 353 16.80 -11.48 -23.87
N GLN A 354 17.99 -10.88 -23.80
CA GLN A 354 19.02 -11.32 -22.84
C GLN A 354 18.59 -11.13 -21.39
N THR A 355 17.84 -10.06 -21.09
CA THR A 355 17.32 -9.80 -19.73
C THR A 355 16.22 -10.79 -19.35
N ILE A 356 15.34 -11.14 -20.29
CA ILE A 356 14.30 -12.17 -20.08
C ILE A 356 14.91 -13.57 -19.94
N MET A 357 15.93 -13.90 -20.74
CA MET A 357 16.66 -15.16 -20.64
C MET A 357 17.46 -15.27 -19.34
N ALA A 358 18.10 -14.19 -18.88
CA ALA A 358 18.80 -14.15 -17.59
C ALA A 358 17.82 -14.32 -16.42
N LYS A 359 16.67 -13.65 -16.45
CA LYS A 359 15.60 -13.83 -15.45
C LYS A 359 15.04 -15.25 -15.44
N LYS A 360 14.85 -15.88 -16.62
CA LYS A 360 14.47 -17.30 -16.70
C LYS A 360 15.56 -18.25 -16.20
N ARG A 361 16.84 -17.93 -16.37
CA ARG A 361 17.96 -18.74 -15.85
C ARG A 361 18.03 -18.71 -14.32
N ILE A 362 17.81 -17.54 -13.70
CA ILE A 362 17.78 -17.39 -12.24
C ILE A 362 16.55 -18.11 -11.62
N ARG A 363 15.38 -18.03 -12.28
CA ARG A 363 14.20 -18.80 -11.82
C ARG A 363 14.40 -20.31 -11.91
N ARG A 364 15.09 -20.81 -12.93
CA ARG A 364 15.40 -22.25 -13.02
C ARG A 364 16.42 -22.71 -11.98
N SER A 365 17.40 -21.88 -11.60
CA SER A 365 18.33 -22.24 -10.51
C SER A 365 17.68 -22.20 -9.12
N MET A 366 16.62 -21.42 -8.91
CA MET A 366 15.86 -21.48 -7.65
C MET A 366 14.85 -22.63 -7.63
N SER A 367 14.28 -23.02 -8.78
CA SER A 367 13.38 -24.18 -8.83
C SER A 367 14.09 -25.51 -8.61
N GLN A 368 15.36 -25.66 -9.01
CA GLN A 368 16.13 -26.90 -8.77
C GLN A 368 16.58 -27.12 -7.32
N LYS A 369 16.29 -26.18 -6.41
CA LYS A 369 16.44 -26.40 -4.96
C LYS A 369 15.13 -26.75 -4.25
N GLY A 370 14.02 -26.91 -4.97
CA GLY A 370 12.71 -27.23 -4.40
C GLY A 370 12.38 -28.73 -4.27
N ASP A 371 12.98 -29.61 -5.07
CA ASP A 371 12.39 -30.94 -5.31
C ASP A 371 13.08 -32.14 -4.63
N ASN A 372 13.91 -31.92 -3.61
CA ASN A 372 14.55 -33.03 -2.86
C ASN A 372 14.08 -33.15 -1.40
N MET A 373 12.87 -32.66 -1.07
CA MET A 373 12.34 -32.76 0.30
C MET A 373 10.93 -33.35 0.34
N PHE A 374 10.73 -34.50 -0.31
CA PHE A 374 9.60 -35.38 -0.06
C PHE A 374 10.10 -36.82 0.11
N ILE A 375 10.90 -37.07 1.15
CA ILE A 375 11.09 -38.44 1.64
C ILE A 375 9.95 -38.71 2.62
N LEU A 376 8.95 -39.44 2.13
CA LEU A 376 7.89 -40.05 2.91
C LEU A 376 8.49 -40.79 4.11
N VAL A 377 8.26 -40.23 5.29
CA VAL A 377 8.60 -40.81 6.58
C VAL A 377 7.65 -41.98 6.83
N SER A 378 8.09 -43.20 6.48
CA SER A 378 7.45 -44.43 6.93
C SER A 378 8.18 -44.93 8.18
N PRO A 379 7.56 -44.91 9.37
CA PRO A 379 8.20 -45.21 10.64
C PRO A 379 8.26 -46.73 10.85
N ALA A 380 9.23 -47.41 10.24
CA ALA A 380 9.41 -48.84 10.49
C ALA A 380 10.84 -49.40 10.29
N ASN A 381 11.89 -48.56 10.17
CA ASN A 381 13.25 -49.08 9.95
C ASN A 381 14.20 -48.72 11.11
N PRO A 382 14.50 -49.66 12.03
CA PRO A 382 15.42 -49.44 13.16
C PRO A 382 16.88 -49.19 12.75
N ASN A 383 17.23 -49.31 11.46
CA ASN A 383 18.56 -48.96 10.95
C ASN A 383 18.80 -47.45 10.78
N LEU A 384 17.78 -46.60 10.90
CA LEU A 384 17.95 -45.13 10.86
C LEU A 384 18.59 -44.58 12.13
N LEU A 385 18.37 -45.19 13.29
CA LEU A 385 18.96 -44.74 14.57
C LEU A 385 20.49 -44.82 14.56
N MET A 386 21.07 -45.86 13.94
CA MET A 386 22.52 -45.97 13.80
C MET A 386 23.11 -44.88 12.88
N ASN A 387 22.38 -44.49 11.83
CA ASN A 387 22.82 -43.42 10.94
C ASN A 387 22.71 -42.04 11.61
N PHE A 388 21.68 -41.79 12.42
CA PHE A 388 21.58 -40.54 13.18
C PHE A 388 22.70 -40.40 14.21
N GLN A 389 23.11 -41.50 14.87
CA GLN A 389 24.22 -41.48 15.82
C GLN A 389 25.56 -41.18 15.12
N LEU A 390 25.79 -41.72 13.92
CA LEU A 390 26.97 -41.41 13.11
C LEU A 390 26.98 -39.93 12.65
N ILE A 391 25.83 -39.41 12.23
CA ILE A 391 25.70 -37.99 11.82
C ILE A 391 25.92 -37.05 13.02
N TYR A 392 25.41 -37.39 14.20
CA TYR A 392 25.64 -36.59 15.41
C TYR A 392 27.12 -36.57 15.78
N ASN A 393 27.79 -37.71 15.74
CA ASN A 393 29.23 -37.80 16.01
C ASN A 393 30.08 -37.06 14.96
N GLU A 394 29.67 -37.05 13.69
CA GLU A 394 30.34 -36.24 12.66
C GLU A 394 30.10 -34.74 12.85
N LEU A 395 28.89 -34.32 13.18
CA LEU A 395 28.58 -32.91 13.48
C LEU A 395 29.35 -32.40 14.69
N ASP A 396 29.47 -33.21 15.75
CA ASP A 396 30.18 -32.83 16.96
C ASP A 396 31.70 -32.74 16.71
N ASN A 397 32.24 -33.60 15.85
CA ASN A 397 33.63 -33.48 15.38
C ASN A 397 33.85 -32.25 14.50
N ILE A 398 32.92 -31.92 13.59
CA ILE A 398 32.99 -30.71 12.76
C ILE A 398 32.94 -29.45 13.63
N MET A 399 32.01 -29.40 14.60
CA MET A 399 31.90 -28.29 15.56
C MET A 399 33.17 -28.12 16.38
N ASN A 400 33.77 -29.21 16.87
CA ASN A 400 35.02 -29.16 17.61
C ASN A 400 36.22 -28.71 16.75
N VAL A 401 36.27 -29.08 15.46
CA VAL A 401 37.27 -28.55 14.53
C VAL A 401 37.09 -27.04 14.33
N PHE A 402 35.84 -26.58 14.15
CA PHE A 402 35.55 -25.15 14.03
C PHE A 402 35.96 -24.37 15.29
N ILE A 403 35.61 -24.86 16.48
CA ILE A 403 35.99 -24.21 17.75
C ILE A 403 37.51 -24.12 17.90
N LYS A 404 38.25 -25.20 17.57
CA LYS A 404 39.72 -25.18 17.61
C LYS A 404 40.31 -24.23 16.57
N GLN A 405 39.75 -24.16 15.37
CA GLN A 405 40.23 -23.29 14.29
C GLN A 405 39.94 -21.81 14.59
N TRP A 406 38.81 -21.53 15.24
CA TRP A 406 38.46 -20.19 15.74
C TRP A 406 39.38 -19.74 16.88
N ALA A 407 39.73 -20.63 17.81
CA ALA A 407 40.69 -20.32 18.87
C ALA A 407 42.08 -19.96 18.32
N VAL A 408 42.54 -20.64 17.25
CA VAL A 408 43.81 -20.31 16.56
C VAL A 408 43.70 -18.95 15.83
N LEU A 409 42.55 -18.65 15.21
CA LEU A 409 42.29 -17.35 14.60
C LEU A 409 42.31 -16.22 15.63
N CYS A 410 41.65 -16.40 16.79
CA CYS A 410 41.69 -15.42 17.87
C CYS A 410 43.11 -15.22 18.43
N SER A 411 43.89 -16.29 18.55
CA SER A 411 45.28 -16.22 19.04
C SER A 411 46.18 -15.49 18.04
N SER A 412 46.04 -15.75 16.74
CA SER A 412 46.80 -15.07 15.68
C SER A 412 46.40 -13.61 15.48
N LEU A 413 45.12 -13.27 15.67
CA LEU A 413 44.63 -11.89 15.67
C LEU A 413 45.13 -11.10 16.89
N SER A 414 45.29 -11.74 18.05
CA SER A 414 45.91 -11.11 19.23
C SER A 414 47.38 -10.74 18.96
N VAL A 415 48.13 -11.61 18.27
CA VAL A 415 49.52 -11.30 17.87
C VAL A 415 49.58 -10.24 16.76
N ALA A 416 48.61 -10.21 15.84
CA ALA A 416 48.55 -9.16 14.81
C ALA A 416 48.19 -7.78 15.38
N SER A 417 47.35 -7.71 16.41
CA SER A 417 47.02 -6.46 17.12
C SER A 417 48.24 -5.85 17.82
N ALA A 418 49.13 -6.70 18.36
CA ALA A 418 50.34 -6.24 19.05
C ALA A 418 51.41 -5.61 18.13
N LEU A 419 51.38 -5.87 16.81
CA LEU A 419 52.37 -5.35 15.86
C LEU A 419 51.94 -4.08 15.10
N LEU A 420 50.73 -3.56 15.34
CA LEU A 420 50.22 -2.36 14.65
C LEU A 420 50.47 -1.03 15.39
N LEU A 421 51.25 -1.02 16.48
CA LEU A 421 51.55 0.21 17.24
C LEU A 421 52.90 0.86 16.88
N PHE A 422 53.48 0.61 15.70
CA PHE A 422 54.67 1.35 15.28
C PHE A 422 54.77 1.47 13.75
N VAL A 423 54.43 2.65 13.21
CA VAL A 423 55.04 3.39 12.06
C VAL A 423 54.02 4.40 11.49
N PRO A 424 54.28 5.71 11.59
CA PRO A 424 53.55 6.75 10.86
C PRO A 424 54.13 6.90 9.45
N SER A 425 53.31 6.78 8.40
CA SER A 425 53.71 7.15 7.03
C SER A 425 52.59 7.85 6.28
N VAL A 426 52.71 9.16 6.28
CA VAL A 426 52.08 10.11 5.36
C VAL A 426 52.52 9.80 3.93
N ARG A 427 51.64 9.29 3.05
CA ARG A 427 51.72 9.59 1.58
C ARG A 427 50.63 9.04 0.64
N VAL A 428 49.60 8.32 1.07
CA VAL A 428 48.63 7.75 0.10
C VAL A 428 47.42 8.68 -0.21
N LYS A 429 47.29 9.82 0.49
CA LYS A 429 46.09 10.68 0.37
C LYS A 429 46.03 11.67 -0.80
N GLN A 430 47.05 11.79 -1.66
CA GLN A 430 47.04 12.86 -2.68
C GLN A 430 46.76 12.44 -4.13
N GLN A 431 46.66 11.15 -4.45
CA GLN A 431 46.37 10.71 -5.82
C GLN A 431 44.97 10.14 -6.04
N ALA A 432 44.24 9.76 -4.99
CA ALA A 432 42.87 9.26 -5.12
C ALA A 432 41.82 10.38 -5.32
N ASP A 433 42.08 11.59 -4.79
CA ASP A 433 41.04 12.62 -4.69
C ASP A 433 40.88 13.53 -5.92
N LYS A 434 41.76 13.46 -6.93
CA LYS A 434 41.69 14.38 -8.09
C LYS A 434 41.07 13.81 -9.37
N MET A 435 41.01 12.49 -9.55
CA MET A 435 40.51 11.90 -10.81
C MET A 435 39.06 11.37 -10.73
N SER A 436 38.53 11.12 -9.53
CA SER A 436 37.13 10.66 -9.37
C SER A 436 36.11 11.81 -9.27
N LYS A 437 36.57 13.05 -9.13
CA LYS A 437 35.73 14.19 -8.71
C LYS A 437 35.06 14.97 -9.83
N VAL A 438 35.27 14.63 -11.10
CA VAL A 438 34.69 15.44 -12.21
C VAL A 438 33.77 14.64 -13.15
N ALA A 439 33.92 13.31 -13.26
CA ALA A 439 33.17 12.54 -14.27
C ALA A 439 31.88 11.86 -13.74
N LYS A 440 31.53 12.03 -12.46
CA LYS A 440 30.40 11.32 -11.84
C LYS A 440 29.35 12.23 -11.19
N GLU A 441 29.54 13.56 -11.17
CA GLU A 441 28.77 14.45 -10.29
C GLU A 441 27.38 14.91 -10.78
N THR A 442 26.90 14.57 -11.99
CA THR A 442 25.60 15.10 -12.47
C THR A 442 24.46 14.09 -12.64
N GLN A 443 24.74 12.79 -12.80
CA GLN A 443 23.70 11.74 -12.75
C GLN A 443 23.88 10.77 -11.58
N GLN A 444 25.01 10.83 -10.88
CA GLN A 444 25.17 10.07 -9.64
C GLN A 444 24.70 10.81 -8.41
N SER A 445 24.39 12.12 -8.42
CA SER A 445 23.92 12.79 -7.20
C SER A 445 22.64 12.12 -6.64
N SER A 446 21.66 11.80 -7.49
CA SER A 446 20.45 11.10 -7.03
C SER A 446 20.72 9.67 -6.54
N LEU A 447 21.50 8.90 -7.29
CA LEU A 447 21.82 7.51 -6.96
C LEU A 447 22.77 7.41 -5.75
N LEU A 448 23.70 8.36 -5.61
CA LEU A 448 24.64 8.47 -4.51
C LEU A 448 23.94 8.90 -3.23
N ASP A 449 22.95 9.79 -3.30
CA ASP A 449 22.20 10.20 -2.12
C ASP A 449 21.26 9.10 -1.62
N ILE A 450 20.65 8.33 -2.54
CA ILE A 450 19.93 7.08 -2.19
C ILE A 450 20.90 6.06 -1.56
N LEU A 451 22.08 5.86 -2.15
CA LEU A 451 23.09 4.95 -1.59
C LEU A 451 23.59 5.41 -0.22
N LYS A 452 23.80 6.71 0.00
CA LYS A 452 24.16 7.26 1.32
C LYS A 452 23.04 7.05 2.34
N MET A 453 21.77 7.25 1.95
CA MET A 453 20.64 6.94 2.83
C MET A 453 20.62 5.45 3.20
N LYS A 454 20.72 4.56 2.22
CA LYS A 454 20.76 3.11 2.49
C LYS A 454 21.97 2.71 3.33
N MET A 455 23.12 3.35 3.14
CA MET A 455 24.29 3.13 3.98
C MET A 455 24.10 3.67 5.41
N ARG A 456 23.32 4.73 5.60
CA ARG A 456 22.95 5.22 6.95
C ARG A 456 21.96 4.28 7.61
N GLN A 457 20.90 3.89 6.92
CA GLN A 457 19.93 2.90 7.41
C GLN A 457 20.62 1.58 7.79
N ALA A 458 21.47 1.03 6.92
CA ALA A 458 22.20 -0.19 7.22
C ALA A 458 23.20 -0.04 8.39
N ARG A 459 23.73 1.17 8.65
CA ARG A 459 24.57 1.44 9.81
C ARG A 459 23.75 1.55 11.09
N GLU A 460 22.60 2.20 11.03
CA GLU A 460 21.67 2.37 12.14
C GLU A 460 21.04 1.03 12.53
N GLU A 461 20.64 0.21 11.56
CA GLU A 461 20.21 -1.18 11.78
C GLU A 461 21.33 -2.03 12.41
N ALA A 462 22.59 -1.83 11.99
CA ALA A 462 23.73 -2.54 12.57
C ALA A 462 24.13 -2.02 13.96
N GLU A 463 23.81 -0.78 14.30
CA GLU A 463 24.01 -0.20 15.63
C GLU A 463 22.91 -0.68 16.59
N ASN A 464 21.65 -0.60 16.16
CA ASN A 464 20.51 -1.13 16.92
C ASN A 464 20.67 -2.64 17.22
N ALA A 465 21.08 -3.44 16.23
CA ALA A 465 21.33 -4.87 16.44
C ALA A 465 22.51 -5.14 17.41
N LYS A 466 23.48 -4.22 17.52
CA LYS A 466 24.54 -4.33 18.53
C LYS A 466 24.05 -3.96 19.91
N ASP A 467 23.25 -2.91 20.02
CA ASP A 467 22.65 -2.49 21.29
C ASP A 467 21.72 -3.58 21.85
N GLU A 468 20.89 -4.18 20.99
CA GLU A 468 20.06 -5.34 21.35
C GLU A 468 20.92 -6.54 21.80
N ALA A 469 22.03 -6.82 21.12
CA ALA A 469 22.94 -7.90 21.50
C ALA A 469 23.65 -7.62 22.83
N ASP A 470 24.04 -6.37 23.10
CA ASP A 470 24.70 -5.99 24.35
C ASP A 470 23.71 -5.91 25.51
N GLU A 471 22.45 -5.53 25.28
CA GLU A 471 21.37 -5.61 26.27
C GLU A 471 21.03 -7.07 26.61
N ALA A 472 20.97 -7.95 25.61
CA ALA A 472 20.79 -9.39 25.81
C ALA A 472 21.95 -10.00 26.62
N LYS A 473 23.20 -9.58 26.37
CA LYS A 473 24.35 -10.00 27.19
C LYS A 473 24.25 -9.54 28.63
N ARG A 474 23.87 -8.28 28.88
CA ARG A 474 23.69 -7.76 30.25
C ARG A 474 22.63 -8.56 31.00
N LYS A 475 21.48 -8.83 30.36
CA LYS A 475 20.42 -9.67 30.95
C LYS A 475 20.93 -11.07 31.28
N LEU A 476 21.72 -11.69 30.40
CA LEU A 476 22.33 -12.99 30.65
C LEU A 476 23.37 -12.97 31.79
N GLU A 477 24.16 -11.90 31.90
CA GLU A 477 25.12 -11.73 33.00
C GLU A 477 24.42 -11.52 34.35
N ASP A 478 23.34 -10.74 34.39
CA ASP A 478 22.57 -10.54 35.62
C ASP A 478 21.82 -11.80 36.04
N GLU A 479 21.24 -12.55 35.10
CA GLU A 479 20.68 -13.87 35.38
C GLU A 479 21.75 -14.86 35.85
N ARG A 480 22.97 -14.79 35.30
CA ARG A 480 24.09 -15.60 35.77
C ARG A 480 24.51 -15.24 37.19
N LYS A 481 24.60 -13.95 37.53
CA LYS A 481 24.90 -13.51 38.90
C LYS A 481 23.83 -13.97 39.89
N LYS A 482 22.55 -13.83 39.55
CA LYS A 482 21.45 -14.35 40.40
C LYS A 482 21.54 -15.87 40.62
N ARG A 483 21.92 -16.62 39.58
CA ARG A 483 22.17 -18.07 39.72
C ARG A 483 23.38 -18.35 40.60
N GLU A 484 24.49 -17.62 40.44
CA GLU A 484 25.68 -17.75 41.28
C GLU A 484 25.39 -17.40 42.75
N GLU A 485 24.58 -16.37 43.01
CA GLU A 485 24.08 -16.01 44.35
C GLU A 485 23.19 -17.11 44.94
N ALA A 486 22.22 -17.62 44.17
CA ALA A 486 21.37 -18.71 44.61
C ALA A 486 22.17 -20.01 44.86
N GLU A 487 23.16 -20.33 44.04
CA GLU A 487 24.06 -21.46 44.25
C GLU A 487 24.94 -21.28 45.50
N ALA A 488 25.40 -20.06 45.78
CA ALA A 488 26.14 -19.73 47.00
C ALA A 488 25.25 -19.87 48.25
N ASP A 489 24.00 -19.41 48.18
CA ASP A 489 23.01 -19.56 49.24
C ASP A 489 22.67 -21.03 49.48
N VAL A 490 22.46 -21.81 48.42
CA VAL A 490 22.27 -23.27 48.52
C VAL A 490 23.50 -23.94 49.14
N ALA A 491 24.72 -23.53 48.77
CA ALA A 491 25.94 -24.06 49.38
C ALA A 491 26.11 -23.64 50.85
N ALA A 492 25.62 -22.46 51.24
CA ALA A 492 25.61 -22.01 52.63
C ALA A 492 24.56 -22.77 53.47
N LEU A 493 23.37 -22.97 52.91
CA LEU A 493 22.30 -23.76 53.52
C LEU A 493 22.71 -25.22 53.67
N ASN A 494 23.33 -25.84 52.66
CA ASN A 494 23.84 -27.21 52.75
C ASN A 494 24.94 -27.34 53.83
N ARG A 495 25.83 -26.37 53.95
CA ARG A 495 26.81 -26.34 55.06
C ARG A 495 26.15 -26.20 56.42
N ARG A 496 25.08 -25.40 56.52
CA ARG A 496 24.31 -25.25 57.76
C ARG A 496 23.52 -26.49 58.11
N ILE A 497 22.93 -27.18 57.13
CA ILE A 497 22.27 -28.47 57.31
C ILE A 497 23.26 -29.49 57.83
N GLN A 498 24.46 -29.61 57.24
CA GLN A 498 25.50 -30.51 57.74
C GLN A 498 25.89 -30.22 59.21
N LEU A 499 26.06 -28.95 59.58
CA LEU A 499 26.34 -28.57 60.97
C LEU A 499 25.17 -28.93 61.90
N LEU A 500 23.93 -28.70 61.47
CA LEU A 500 22.74 -29.08 62.23
C LEU A 500 22.60 -30.60 62.36
N GLU A 501 22.92 -31.37 61.32
CA GLU A 501 22.93 -32.83 61.33
C GLU A 501 24.02 -33.37 62.26
N GLU A 502 25.22 -32.76 62.27
CA GLU A 502 26.28 -33.10 63.21
C GLU A 502 25.90 -32.78 64.67
N ASP A 503 25.31 -31.60 64.91
CA ASP A 503 24.87 -31.21 66.26
C ASP A 503 23.69 -32.04 66.75
N LEU A 504 22.76 -32.40 65.85
CA LEU A 504 21.69 -33.36 66.13
C LEU A 504 22.29 -34.72 66.49
N GLY A 505 23.23 -35.25 65.71
CA GLY A 505 23.91 -36.51 66.01
C GLY A 505 24.62 -36.50 67.36
N ARG A 506 25.31 -35.40 67.72
CA ARG A 506 25.90 -35.23 69.06
C ARG A 506 24.85 -35.15 70.16
N ALA A 507 23.72 -34.49 69.90
CA ALA A 507 22.62 -34.42 70.85
C ALA A 507 21.97 -35.80 71.06
N GLU A 508 21.78 -36.57 70.00
CA GLU A 508 21.29 -37.95 70.03
C GLU A 508 22.25 -38.88 70.80
N GLU A 509 23.57 -38.77 70.59
CA GLU A 509 24.56 -39.51 71.37
C GLU A 509 24.53 -39.13 72.86
N ARG A 510 24.42 -37.84 73.18
CA ARG A 510 24.27 -37.37 74.57
C ARG A 510 22.99 -37.89 75.21
N LEU A 511 21.89 -37.88 74.47
CA LEU A 511 20.61 -38.43 74.91
C LEU A 511 20.73 -39.92 75.15
N LYS A 512 21.38 -40.66 74.25
CA LYS A 512 21.60 -42.10 74.37
C LYS A 512 22.45 -42.43 75.60
N ILE A 513 23.54 -41.71 75.83
CA ILE A 513 24.36 -41.85 77.05
C ILE A 513 23.55 -41.47 78.29
N ALA A 514 22.73 -40.43 78.22
CA ALA A 514 21.88 -40.02 79.34
C ALA A 514 20.79 -41.07 79.64
N THR A 515 20.20 -41.69 78.62
CA THR A 515 19.22 -42.77 78.77
C THR A 515 19.87 -44.06 79.26
N GLU A 516 21.07 -44.39 78.77
CA GLU A 516 21.85 -45.53 79.27
C GLU A 516 22.25 -45.31 80.73
N ARG A 517 22.69 -44.10 81.10
CA ARG A 517 22.96 -43.73 82.50
C ARG A 517 21.71 -43.71 83.35
N LEU A 518 20.56 -43.30 82.81
CA LEU A 518 19.27 -43.37 83.50
C LEU A 518 18.84 -44.82 83.70
N GLU A 519 19.02 -45.70 82.72
CA GLU A 519 18.78 -47.13 82.85
C GLU A 519 19.76 -47.80 83.82
N GLU A 520 21.04 -47.44 83.79
CA GLU A 520 22.03 -47.92 84.75
C GLU A 520 21.70 -47.41 86.16
N ALA A 521 21.29 -46.15 86.29
CA ALA A 521 20.82 -45.58 87.54
C ALA A 521 19.50 -46.22 87.99
N SER A 522 18.58 -46.58 87.08
CA SER A 522 17.34 -47.28 87.41
C SER A 522 17.65 -48.71 87.82
N LYS A 523 18.54 -49.43 87.11
CA LYS A 523 18.99 -50.79 87.48
C LYS A 523 19.71 -50.77 88.83
N ALA A 524 20.56 -49.78 89.06
CA ALA A 524 21.21 -49.57 90.36
C ALA A 524 20.20 -49.17 91.45
N ALA A 525 19.16 -48.39 91.11
CA ALA A 525 18.08 -48.05 92.02
C ALA A 525 17.25 -49.29 92.36
N ASP A 526 16.85 -50.10 91.37
CA ASP A 526 16.13 -51.36 91.55
C ASP A 526 16.95 -52.39 92.33
N GLU A 527 18.27 -52.47 92.09
CA GLU A 527 19.18 -53.29 92.91
C GLU A 527 19.32 -52.73 94.33
N SER A 528 19.36 -51.41 94.49
CA SER A 528 19.36 -50.76 95.79
C SER A 528 18.03 -50.92 96.52
N GLU A 529 16.92 -51.01 95.80
CA GLU A 529 15.59 -51.27 96.35
C GLU A 529 15.43 -52.74 96.70
N ARG A 530 15.98 -53.67 95.91
CA ARG A 530 16.09 -55.08 96.31
C ARG A 530 16.96 -55.25 97.56
N ARG A 531 18.05 -54.49 97.70
CA ARG A 531 18.83 -54.46 98.94
C ARG A 531 18.08 -53.78 100.08
N ARG A 532 17.40 -52.65 99.84
CA ARG A 532 16.61 -51.93 100.86
C ARG A 532 15.36 -52.69 101.30
N CYS A 533 14.75 -53.50 100.45
CA CYS A 533 13.66 -54.40 100.81
C CYS A 533 14.17 -55.56 101.69
N SER A 534 15.46 -55.90 101.64
CA SER A 534 16.09 -56.82 102.60
C SER A 534 16.46 -56.15 103.93
N ASP A 535 16.63 -54.82 103.96
CA ASP A 535 17.05 -54.06 105.15
C ASP A 535 15.93 -53.22 105.78
N GLN A 536 14.68 -53.39 105.35
CA GLN A 536 13.52 -52.57 105.76
C GLN A 536 12.98 -52.83 107.18
N LEU A 537 13.84 -53.28 108.10
CA LEU A 537 13.48 -53.54 109.50
C LEU A 537 14.18 -52.61 110.53
N LEU A 538 14.80 -51.50 110.10
CA LEU A 538 15.43 -50.55 111.02
C LEU A 538 14.77 -49.15 110.96
N PHE A 539 14.05 -48.88 112.04
CA PHE A 539 12.98 -47.91 112.26
C PHE A 539 13.49 -46.50 112.67
N SER A 540 12.73 -45.46 112.26
CA SER A 540 12.61 -44.08 112.78
C SER A 540 13.68 -42.98 112.58
N THR A 541 14.71 -43.15 111.72
CA THR A 541 15.51 -42.00 111.21
C THR A 541 15.42 -41.78 109.70
N SER A 542 14.73 -42.68 108.99
CA SER A 542 14.52 -42.59 107.54
C SER A 542 13.48 -41.53 107.16
N ASP A 543 12.51 -41.24 108.02
CA ASP A 543 11.43 -40.30 107.68
C ASP A 543 11.93 -38.86 107.53
N ARG A 544 12.95 -38.46 108.30
CA ARG A 544 13.55 -37.11 108.21
C ARG A 544 14.25 -36.88 106.87
N LYS A 545 15.10 -37.80 106.42
CA LYS A 545 15.74 -37.68 105.10
C LYS A 545 14.69 -37.72 103.99
N SER A 546 13.63 -38.51 104.16
CA SER A 546 12.53 -38.53 103.20
C SER A 546 11.79 -37.19 103.13
N MET A 547 11.53 -36.53 104.27
CA MET A 547 10.89 -35.21 104.32
C MET A 547 11.80 -34.11 103.75
N GLU A 548 13.09 -34.09 104.08
CA GLU A 548 14.05 -33.15 103.49
C GLU A 548 14.14 -33.34 101.96
N THR A 549 14.15 -34.58 101.46
CA THR A 549 14.12 -34.84 100.01
C THR A 549 12.80 -34.46 99.36
N ARG A 550 11.66 -34.61 100.06
CA ARG A 550 10.35 -34.18 99.56
C ARG A 550 10.25 -32.66 99.49
N SER A 551 10.70 -31.96 100.53
CA SER A 551 10.75 -30.50 100.55
C SER A 551 11.58 -29.94 99.39
N MET A 552 12.78 -30.50 99.15
CA MET A 552 13.62 -30.12 98.00
C MET A 552 12.95 -30.40 96.65
N GLN A 553 12.29 -31.55 96.50
CA GLN A 553 11.55 -31.89 95.27
C GLN A 553 10.34 -30.97 95.06
N ASP A 554 9.65 -30.60 96.12
CA ASP A 554 8.50 -29.71 96.10
C ASP A 554 8.93 -28.27 95.77
N GLU A 555 10.08 -27.82 96.27
CA GLU A 555 10.71 -26.55 95.88
C GLU A 555 11.13 -26.54 94.40
N GLU A 556 11.77 -27.61 93.91
CA GLU A 556 12.13 -27.74 92.50
C GLU A 556 10.90 -27.73 91.60
N ARG A 557 9.83 -28.45 91.97
CA ARG A 557 8.55 -28.43 91.26
C ARG A 557 7.93 -27.04 91.24
N ALA A 558 7.91 -26.34 92.39
CA ALA A 558 7.41 -24.98 92.46
C ALA A 558 8.20 -24.04 91.53
N ASN A 559 9.53 -24.16 91.50
CA ASN A 559 10.38 -23.34 90.61
C ASN A 559 10.13 -23.63 89.13
N ILE A 560 9.90 -24.89 88.75
CA ILE A 560 9.57 -25.28 87.37
C ILE A 560 8.20 -24.72 86.98
N LEU A 561 7.19 -24.88 87.84
CA LEU A 561 5.85 -24.33 87.61
C LEU A 561 5.89 -22.81 87.46
N GLU A 562 6.66 -22.10 88.30
CA GLU A 562 6.86 -20.66 88.18
C GLU A 562 7.49 -20.26 86.84
N GLN A 563 8.48 -21.01 86.35
CA GLN A 563 9.07 -20.77 85.04
C GLN A 563 8.08 -21.02 83.90
N GLN A 564 7.27 -22.08 83.97
CA GLN A 564 6.27 -22.40 82.97
C GLN A 564 5.15 -21.36 82.93
N VAL A 565 4.66 -20.92 84.10
CA VAL A 565 3.69 -19.81 84.21
C VAL A 565 4.26 -18.54 83.58
N GLN A 566 5.52 -18.21 83.84
CA GLN A 566 6.15 -17.02 83.28
C GLN A 566 6.33 -17.10 81.76
N GLN A 567 6.68 -18.26 81.21
CA GLN A 567 6.75 -18.48 79.77
C GLN A 567 5.37 -18.37 79.11
N ALA A 568 4.35 -19.03 79.67
CA ALA A 568 2.97 -18.96 79.18
C ALA A 568 2.46 -17.51 79.20
N LYS A 569 2.80 -16.73 80.24
CA LYS A 569 2.46 -15.32 80.34
C LYS A 569 3.09 -14.47 79.23
N VAL A 570 4.37 -14.67 78.92
CA VAL A 570 5.05 -13.93 77.82
C VAL A 570 4.40 -14.24 76.47
N ILE A 571 4.12 -15.53 76.20
CA ILE A 571 3.50 -15.92 74.93
C ILE A 571 2.06 -15.36 74.82
N ALA A 572 1.30 -15.37 75.92
CA ALA A 572 -0.02 -14.75 75.97
C ALA A 572 0.04 -13.24 75.72
N GLU A 573 0.98 -12.52 76.35
CA GLU A 573 1.17 -11.08 76.13
C GLU A 573 1.59 -10.75 74.68
N GLU A 574 2.42 -11.58 74.05
CA GLU A 574 2.79 -11.42 72.64
C GLU A 574 1.63 -11.69 71.69
N ALA A 575 0.82 -12.70 71.98
CA ALA A 575 -0.37 -13.03 71.21
C ALA A 575 -1.46 -11.97 71.36
N ASP A 576 -1.68 -11.44 72.57
CA ASP A 576 -2.59 -10.32 72.82
C ASP A 576 -2.11 -9.06 72.06
N ARG A 577 -0.81 -8.74 72.07
CA ARG A 577 -0.27 -7.61 71.29
C ARG A 577 -0.54 -7.77 69.79
N LYS A 578 -0.31 -8.96 69.23
CA LYS A 578 -0.61 -9.25 67.81
C LYS A 578 -2.12 -9.17 67.51
N TYR A 579 -2.96 -9.60 68.46
CA TYR A 579 -4.42 -9.48 68.33
C TYR A 579 -4.89 -8.02 68.41
N GLU A 580 -4.29 -7.19 69.25
CA GLU A 580 -4.57 -5.75 69.30
C GLU A 580 -4.18 -5.03 68.01
N GLU A 581 -3.11 -5.49 67.35
CA GLU A 581 -2.70 -4.98 66.04
C GLU A 581 -3.58 -5.51 64.89
N ALA A 582 -4.18 -6.70 65.03
CA ALA A 582 -4.97 -7.35 63.98
C ALA A 582 -6.12 -6.48 63.43
N PRO A 583 -6.94 -5.77 64.25
CA PRO A 583 -7.91 -4.79 63.76
C PRO A 583 -7.30 -3.69 62.89
N CYS A 584 -6.10 -3.20 63.22
CA CYS A 584 -5.43 -2.17 62.42
C CYS A 584 -4.99 -2.73 61.06
N TRP A 585 -4.42 -3.94 61.04
CA TRP A 585 -4.05 -4.65 59.82
C TRP A 585 -5.27 -4.96 58.95
N LEU A 586 -6.37 -5.41 59.55
CA LEU A 586 -7.66 -5.67 58.91
C LEU A 586 -8.26 -4.41 58.29
N ILE A 587 -8.29 -3.29 59.02
CA ILE A 587 -8.77 -2.00 58.50
C ILE A 587 -7.89 -1.53 57.34
N PHE A 588 -6.56 -1.66 57.47
CA PHE A 588 -5.63 -1.31 56.39
C PHE A 588 -5.85 -2.19 55.16
N ALA A 589 -5.93 -3.51 55.32
CA ALA A 589 -6.23 -4.46 54.25
C ALA A 589 -7.58 -4.16 53.58
N CYS A 590 -8.61 -3.82 54.36
CA CYS A 590 -9.92 -3.44 53.83
C CYS A 590 -9.87 -2.13 53.04
N ARG A 591 -9.11 -1.13 53.50
CA ARG A 591 -8.91 0.13 52.76
C ARG A 591 -8.14 -0.09 51.47
N VAL A 592 -7.08 -0.90 51.50
CA VAL A 592 -6.29 -1.26 50.30
C VAL A 592 -7.17 -2.04 49.32
N ARG A 593 -7.91 -3.05 49.78
CA ARG A 593 -8.85 -3.80 48.95
C ARG A 593 -9.88 -2.88 48.30
N LYS A 594 -10.51 -1.99 49.06
CA LYS A 594 -11.50 -1.05 48.52
C LYS A 594 -10.89 -0.07 47.52
N ALA A 595 -9.65 0.38 47.76
CA ALA A 595 -8.93 1.24 46.82
C ALA A 595 -8.58 0.51 45.52
N LEU A 596 -8.25 -0.79 45.59
CA LEU A 596 -8.01 -1.64 44.43
C LEU A 596 -9.31 -1.94 43.69
N GLU A 597 -10.39 -2.30 44.38
CA GLU A 597 -11.74 -2.48 43.80
C GLU A 597 -12.19 -1.25 43.02
N ASN A 598 -12.07 -0.05 43.60
CA ASN A 598 -12.40 1.20 42.91
C ASN A 598 -11.49 1.43 41.68
N ARG A 599 -10.23 1.01 41.72
CA ARG A 599 -9.32 1.12 40.57
C ARG A 599 -9.75 0.18 39.44
N PHE A 600 -10.12 -1.06 39.76
CA PHE A 600 -10.63 -2.02 38.78
C PHE A 600 -11.90 -1.56 38.11
N GLU A 601 -12.86 -1.03 38.87
CA GLU A 601 -14.10 -0.49 38.30
C GLU A 601 -13.79 0.63 37.29
N MET A 602 -12.82 1.49 37.59
CA MET A 602 -12.39 2.56 36.68
C MET A 602 -11.64 2.03 35.45
N GLU A 603 -10.85 0.97 35.58
CA GLU A 603 -10.12 0.32 34.48
C GLU A 603 -11.04 -0.48 33.56
N ASP A 604 -12.03 -1.19 34.10
CA ASP A 604 -13.06 -1.91 33.36
C ASP A 604 -14.00 -0.95 32.60
N ASP A 605 -14.39 0.16 33.24
CA ASP A 605 -15.12 1.25 32.59
C ASP A 605 -14.30 1.86 31.43
N ARG A 606 -12.99 2.08 31.63
CA ARG A 606 -12.10 2.58 30.58
C ARG A 606 -11.99 1.57 29.43
N SER A 607 -11.81 0.29 29.73
CA SER A 607 -11.78 -0.77 28.71
C SER A 607 -13.09 -0.78 27.92
N SER A 608 -14.23 -0.73 28.60
CA SER A 608 -15.55 -0.71 27.98
C SER A 608 -15.73 0.52 27.07
N GLN A 609 -15.25 1.69 27.50
CA GLN A 609 -15.26 2.90 26.67
C GLN A 609 -14.37 2.78 25.43
N LEU A 610 -13.18 2.19 25.57
CA LEU A 610 -12.28 1.97 24.44
C LEU A 610 -12.87 0.97 23.44
N ASP A 611 -13.47 -0.12 23.92
CA ASP A 611 -14.20 -1.09 23.10
C ASP A 611 -15.36 -0.43 22.33
N MET A 612 -16.12 0.46 22.99
CA MET A 612 -17.18 1.22 22.33
C MET A 612 -16.63 2.17 21.25
N LYS A 613 -15.55 2.90 21.54
CA LYS A 613 -14.90 3.79 20.58
C LYS A 613 -14.35 3.01 19.39
N LEU A 614 -13.72 1.87 19.64
CA LEU A 614 -13.19 1.00 18.60
C LEU A 614 -14.32 0.55 17.65
N ARG A 615 -15.43 0.05 18.20
CA ARG A 615 -16.61 -0.32 17.39
C ARG A 615 -17.17 0.85 16.59
N GLN A 616 -17.25 2.04 17.17
CA GLN A 616 -17.69 3.25 16.47
C GLN A 616 -16.75 3.60 15.32
N THR A 617 -15.43 3.59 15.55
CA THR A 617 -14.44 3.86 14.50
C THR A 617 -14.46 2.83 13.38
N MET A 618 -14.63 1.54 13.71
CA MET A 618 -14.79 0.47 12.73
C MET A 618 -16.07 0.63 11.90
N GLY A 619 -17.18 1.04 12.54
CA GLY A 619 -18.42 1.34 11.84
C GLY A 619 -18.27 2.51 10.87
N MET A 620 -17.65 3.61 11.31
CA MET A 620 -17.35 4.76 10.45
C MET A 620 -16.45 4.38 9.27
N LEU A 621 -15.42 3.56 9.52
CA LEU A 621 -14.52 3.06 8.48
C LEU A 621 -15.29 2.24 7.43
N GLN A 622 -16.16 1.31 7.85
CA GLN A 622 -16.95 0.51 6.93
C GLN A 622 -17.92 1.37 6.10
N GLU A 623 -18.52 2.41 6.69
CA GLU A 623 -19.34 3.37 5.95
C GLU A 623 -18.53 4.13 4.89
N MET A 624 -17.29 4.52 5.20
CA MET A 624 -16.41 5.21 4.26
C MET A 624 -15.89 4.29 3.15
N GLU A 625 -15.60 3.02 3.45
CA GLU A 625 -15.27 2.01 2.44
C GLU A 625 -16.43 1.78 1.47
N ASN A 626 -17.66 1.66 1.97
CA ASN A 626 -18.85 1.52 1.11
C ASN A 626 -19.02 2.74 0.18
N LYS A 627 -18.88 3.95 0.71
CA LYS A 627 -18.93 5.18 -0.09
C LYS A 627 -17.81 5.21 -1.14
N TYR A 628 -16.59 4.82 -0.78
CA TYR A 628 -15.46 4.71 -1.71
C TYR A 628 -15.78 3.72 -2.85
N GLU A 629 -16.31 2.54 -2.54
CA GLU A 629 -16.70 1.55 -3.55
C GLU A 629 -17.84 2.04 -4.46
N GLU A 630 -18.79 2.82 -3.94
CA GLU A 630 -19.84 3.43 -4.74
C GLU A 630 -19.27 4.48 -5.70
N VAL A 631 -18.42 5.39 -5.23
CA VAL A 631 -17.80 6.43 -6.08
C VAL A 631 -16.84 5.80 -7.08
N ALA A 632 -16.08 4.77 -6.71
CA ALA A 632 -15.20 4.05 -7.62
C ALA A 632 -15.97 3.34 -8.74
N ARG A 633 -17.15 2.77 -8.44
CA ARG A 633 -18.03 2.19 -9.47
C ARG A 633 -18.59 3.26 -10.41
N LYS A 634 -19.01 4.41 -9.89
CA LYS A 634 -19.45 5.55 -10.71
C LYS A 634 -18.32 6.05 -11.61
N LEU A 635 -17.12 6.22 -11.07
CA LEU A 635 -15.94 6.65 -11.82
C LEU A 635 -15.68 5.72 -13.01
N ALA A 636 -15.70 4.40 -12.80
CA ALA A 636 -15.49 3.44 -13.88
C ALA A 636 -16.59 3.51 -14.98
N ILE A 637 -17.83 3.85 -14.62
CA ILE A 637 -18.92 4.03 -15.59
C ILE A 637 -18.69 5.31 -16.40
N VAL A 638 -18.40 6.43 -15.73
CA VAL A 638 -18.17 7.73 -16.38
C VAL A 638 -16.91 7.70 -17.25
N GLU A 639 -15.83 7.05 -16.81
CA GLU A 639 -14.62 6.85 -17.63
C GLU A 639 -14.93 6.09 -18.93
N ALA A 640 -15.78 5.07 -18.86
CA ALA A 640 -16.21 4.33 -20.05
C ALA A 640 -17.17 5.13 -20.94
N GLU A 641 -18.01 6.00 -20.36
CA GLU A 641 -18.86 6.92 -21.12
C GLU A 641 -18.04 8.00 -21.82
N LEU A 642 -16.99 8.52 -21.15
CA LEU A 642 -16.06 9.48 -21.72
C LEU A 642 -15.33 8.88 -22.92
N GLU A 643 -14.77 7.67 -22.80
CA GLU A 643 -14.11 6.98 -23.93
C GLU A 643 -15.07 6.84 -25.13
N ARG A 644 -16.33 6.44 -24.89
CA ARG A 644 -17.33 6.35 -25.96
C ARG A 644 -17.71 7.71 -26.56
N ALA A 645 -17.72 8.77 -25.76
CA ALA A 645 -18.01 10.13 -26.22
C ALA A 645 -16.85 10.70 -27.04
N GLU A 646 -15.61 10.45 -26.63
CA GLU A 646 -14.40 10.80 -27.39
C GLU A 646 -14.35 10.07 -28.73
N GLU A 647 -14.57 8.75 -28.75
CA GLU A 647 -14.65 7.98 -30.01
C GLU A 647 -15.74 8.51 -30.96
N ARG A 648 -16.89 8.91 -30.41
CA ARG A 648 -18.00 9.49 -31.19
C ARG A 648 -17.64 10.86 -31.76
N ALA A 649 -16.98 11.71 -30.97
CA ALA A 649 -16.50 13.02 -31.41
C ALA A 649 -15.43 12.87 -32.51
N GLU A 650 -14.45 11.98 -32.34
CA GLU A 650 -13.43 11.71 -33.35
C GLU A 650 -14.04 11.17 -34.66
N ALA A 651 -15.01 10.26 -34.56
CA ALA A 651 -15.74 9.78 -35.74
C ALA A 651 -16.49 10.93 -36.44
N GLY A 652 -17.10 11.82 -35.67
CA GLY A 652 -17.79 13.00 -36.19
C GLY A 652 -16.83 13.97 -36.90
N GLU A 653 -15.70 14.28 -36.30
CA GLU A 653 -14.66 15.15 -36.88
C GLU A 653 -14.09 14.57 -38.19
N ASN A 654 -13.85 13.26 -38.24
CA ASN A 654 -13.41 12.60 -39.48
C ASN A 654 -14.46 12.71 -40.59
N LYS A 655 -15.74 12.52 -40.26
CA LYS A 655 -16.83 12.64 -41.23
C LYS A 655 -16.99 14.06 -41.74
N ILE A 656 -16.81 15.06 -40.88
CA ILE A 656 -16.80 16.48 -41.27
C ILE A 656 -15.71 16.74 -42.31
N VAL A 657 -14.49 16.25 -42.08
CA VAL A 657 -13.37 16.44 -43.02
C VAL A 657 -13.68 15.79 -44.38
N GLU A 658 -14.29 14.60 -44.38
CA GLU A 658 -14.73 13.94 -45.62
C GLU A 658 -15.77 14.78 -46.37
N LEU A 659 -16.81 15.27 -45.69
CA LEU A 659 -17.89 16.04 -46.32
C LEU A 659 -17.41 17.42 -46.80
N GLU A 660 -16.52 18.08 -46.06
CA GLU A 660 -15.89 19.33 -46.48
C GLU A 660 -15.05 19.15 -47.75
N GLU A 661 -14.32 18.03 -47.85
CA GLU A 661 -13.55 17.69 -49.06
C GLU A 661 -14.47 17.36 -50.24
N GLU A 662 -15.57 16.63 -50.02
CA GLU A 662 -16.60 16.38 -51.04
C GLU A 662 -17.23 17.69 -51.53
N LEU A 663 -17.62 18.60 -50.63
CA LEU A 663 -18.16 19.91 -51.00
C LEU A 663 -17.16 20.74 -51.80
N ARG A 664 -15.87 20.65 -51.46
CA ARG A 664 -14.81 21.32 -52.21
C ARG A 664 -14.70 20.78 -53.63
N VAL A 665 -14.77 19.46 -53.82
CA VAL A 665 -14.73 18.82 -55.15
C VAL A 665 -15.98 19.17 -55.96
N VAL A 666 -17.17 19.00 -55.39
CA VAL A 666 -18.43 19.33 -56.07
C VAL A 666 -18.50 20.82 -56.38
N GLY A 667 -18.08 21.69 -55.47
CA GLY A 667 -18.03 23.14 -55.69
C GLY A 667 -17.07 23.56 -56.81
N ASN A 668 -15.96 22.85 -57.01
CA ASN A 668 -15.07 23.09 -58.14
C ASN A 668 -15.69 22.62 -59.47
N ASN A 669 -16.40 21.48 -59.46
CA ASN A 669 -17.12 21.00 -60.63
C ASN A 669 -18.26 21.96 -61.01
N LEU A 670 -19.02 22.45 -60.01
CA LEU A 670 -20.10 23.41 -60.21
C LEU A 670 -19.59 24.69 -60.88
N LYS A 671 -18.54 25.31 -60.37
CA LYS A 671 -17.91 26.51 -60.98
C LYS A 671 -17.43 26.24 -62.40
N SER A 672 -16.95 25.03 -62.68
CA SER A 672 -16.50 24.64 -64.01
C SER A 672 -17.69 24.53 -64.99
N LEU A 673 -18.84 24.03 -64.53
CA LEU A 673 -20.08 23.99 -65.30
C LEU A 673 -20.72 25.36 -65.47
N GLU A 674 -20.70 26.22 -64.46
CA GLU A 674 -21.19 27.61 -64.59
C GLU A 674 -20.39 28.38 -65.67
N VAL A 675 -19.07 28.19 -65.69
CA VAL A 675 -18.21 28.78 -66.73
C VAL A 675 -18.43 28.13 -68.10
N SER A 676 -18.77 26.83 -68.16
CA SER A 676 -19.08 26.17 -69.44
C SER A 676 -20.44 26.62 -69.98
N GLU A 677 -21.44 26.83 -69.12
CA GLU A 677 -22.76 27.37 -69.45
C GLU A 677 -22.64 28.80 -69.99
N GLU A 678 -21.89 29.68 -69.33
CA GLU A 678 -21.67 31.05 -69.81
C GLU A 678 -21.01 31.07 -71.20
N LYS A 679 -20.01 30.20 -71.42
CA LYS A 679 -19.39 30.03 -72.74
C LYS A 679 -20.34 29.42 -73.77
N ALA A 680 -21.29 28.59 -73.36
CA ALA A 680 -22.30 28.04 -74.25
C ALA A 680 -23.30 29.11 -74.69
N LEU A 681 -23.74 29.97 -73.77
CA LEU A 681 -24.58 31.13 -74.08
C LEU A 681 -23.89 32.11 -75.03
N GLN A 682 -22.61 32.42 -74.81
CA GLN A 682 -21.84 33.28 -75.73
C GLN A 682 -21.69 32.68 -77.13
N ARG A 683 -21.59 31.35 -77.24
CA ARG A 683 -21.57 30.64 -78.53
C ARG A 683 -22.92 30.68 -79.22
N GLU A 684 -24.00 30.49 -78.47
CA GLU A 684 -25.37 30.63 -78.97
C GLU A 684 -25.65 32.02 -79.56
N ASP A 685 -25.29 33.09 -78.86
CA ASP A 685 -25.40 34.47 -79.39
C ASP A 685 -24.61 34.65 -80.69
N SER A 686 -23.41 34.05 -80.76
CA SER A 686 -22.57 34.09 -81.94
C SER A 686 -23.17 33.32 -83.12
N TYR A 687 -23.81 32.17 -82.86
CA TYR A 687 -24.51 31.40 -83.88
C TYR A 687 -25.79 32.07 -84.34
N GLU A 688 -26.57 32.67 -83.43
CA GLU A 688 -27.75 33.45 -83.79
C GLU A 688 -27.39 34.61 -84.72
N GLU A 689 -26.33 35.35 -84.41
CA GLU A 689 -25.87 36.45 -85.26
C GLU A 689 -25.38 35.94 -86.63
N GLN A 690 -24.64 34.83 -86.68
CA GLN A 690 -24.26 34.19 -87.94
C GLN A 690 -25.49 33.78 -88.77
N ILE A 691 -26.51 33.20 -88.14
CA ILE A 691 -27.76 32.82 -88.80
C ILE A 691 -28.50 34.04 -89.32
N ARG A 692 -28.56 35.15 -88.55
CA ARG A 692 -29.18 36.41 -89.00
C ARG A 692 -28.45 36.98 -90.22
N VAL A 693 -27.12 37.06 -90.17
CA VAL A 693 -26.29 37.57 -91.27
C VAL A 693 -26.41 36.67 -92.51
N LEU A 694 -26.33 35.34 -92.36
CA LEU A 694 -26.49 34.41 -93.48
C LEU A 694 -27.90 34.46 -94.06
N SER A 695 -28.94 34.56 -93.22
CA SER A 695 -30.32 34.68 -93.68
C SER A 695 -30.56 35.99 -94.44
N GLN A 696 -29.95 37.09 -93.99
CA GLN A 696 -29.99 38.37 -94.72
C GLN A 696 -29.27 38.26 -96.06
N ARG A 697 -28.04 37.74 -96.08
CA ARG A 697 -27.28 37.53 -97.31
C ARG A 697 -27.98 36.60 -98.29
N LEU A 698 -28.64 35.55 -97.79
CA LEU A 698 -29.43 34.63 -98.61
C LEU A 698 -30.58 35.37 -99.29
N LYS A 699 -31.34 36.19 -98.54
CA LYS A 699 -32.42 37.02 -99.11
C LYS A 699 -31.89 38.00 -100.16
N GLU A 700 -30.75 38.64 -99.89
CA GLU A 700 -30.09 39.55 -100.84
C GLU A 700 -29.58 38.80 -102.09
N ALA A 701 -29.10 37.56 -101.96
CA ALA A 701 -28.69 36.73 -103.09
C ALA A 701 -29.89 36.19 -103.89
N GLU A 702 -30.96 35.78 -103.22
CA GLU A 702 -32.21 35.31 -103.85
C GLU A 702 -32.88 36.44 -104.63
N THR A 703 -33.03 37.63 -104.04
CA THR A 703 -33.58 38.79 -104.73
C THR A 703 -32.73 39.23 -105.91
N ARG A 704 -31.40 39.18 -105.78
CA ARG A 704 -30.47 39.40 -106.91
C ARG A 704 -30.65 38.36 -108.01
N ALA A 705 -30.71 37.07 -107.66
CA ALA A 705 -30.94 35.99 -108.61
C ALA A 705 -32.27 36.15 -109.35
N GLU A 706 -33.37 36.39 -108.62
CA GLU A 706 -34.70 36.58 -109.22
C GLU A 706 -34.75 37.80 -110.15
N PHE A 707 -34.13 38.91 -109.75
CA PHE A 707 -34.06 40.11 -110.57
C PHE A 707 -33.24 39.86 -111.85
N ALA A 708 -32.09 39.20 -111.72
CA ALA A 708 -31.24 38.86 -112.85
C ALA A 708 -31.95 37.88 -113.81
N GLU A 709 -32.57 36.81 -113.30
CA GLU A 709 -33.33 35.84 -114.11
C GLU A 709 -34.49 36.48 -114.87
N ARG A 710 -35.25 37.38 -114.23
CA ARG A 710 -36.31 38.15 -114.90
C ARG A 710 -35.74 39.05 -116.00
N SER A 711 -34.55 39.61 -115.79
CA SER A 711 -33.86 40.45 -116.78
C SER A 711 -33.35 39.63 -117.96
N VAL A 712 -32.80 38.43 -117.71
CA VAL A 712 -32.45 37.45 -118.77
C VAL A 712 -33.67 37.12 -119.63
N GLN A 713 -34.81 36.79 -119.02
CA GLN A 713 -36.03 36.47 -119.77
C GLN A 713 -36.55 37.63 -120.61
N LYS A 714 -36.42 38.87 -120.14
CA LYS A 714 -36.81 40.06 -120.91
C LYS A 714 -35.87 40.32 -122.07
N LEU A 715 -34.55 40.30 -121.83
CA LEU A 715 -33.56 40.52 -122.86
C LEU A 715 -33.57 39.41 -123.91
N GLN A 716 -33.81 38.15 -123.52
CA GLN A 716 -33.94 37.07 -124.48
C GLN A 716 -35.10 37.32 -125.45
N LYS A 717 -36.27 37.73 -124.93
CA LYS A 717 -37.42 38.09 -125.79
C LYS A 717 -37.14 39.30 -126.67
N GLU A 718 -36.29 40.22 -126.24
CA GLU A 718 -35.93 41.40 -127.02
C GLU A 718 -34.91 41.07 -128.11
N VAL A 719 -33.93 40.21 -127.81
CA VAL A 719 -33.03 39.62 -128.81
C VAL A 719 -33.85 38.90 -129.88
N ASP A 720 -34.77 38.03 -129.49
CA ASP A 720 -35.61 37.28 -130.45
C ASP A 720 -36.42 38.24 -131.35
N ARG A 721 -37.00 39.31 -130.78
CA ARG A 721 -37.73 40.34 -131.55
C ARG A 721 -36.82 41.13 -132.49
N LEU A 722 -35.66 41.58 -132.01
CA LEU A 722 -34.72 42.34 -132.82
C LEU A 722 -34.14 41.48 -133.93
N GLU A 723 -33.91 40.20 -133.69
CA GLU A 723 -33.53 39.21 -134.71
C GLU A 723 -34.62 39.07 -135.78
N ASP A 724 -35.89 38.95 -135.38
CA ASP A 724 -37.04 38.90 -136.29
C ASP A 724 -37.19 40.19 -137.12
N ASP A 725 -37.12 41.36 -136.46
CA ASP A 725 -37.23 42.66 -137.14
C ASP A 725 -36.04 42.90 -138.09
N LEU A 726 -34.83 42.50 -137.69
CA LEU A 726 -33.63 42.58 -138.54
C LEU A 726 -33.76 41.65 -139.74
N LEU A 727 -34.37 40.47 -139.58
CA LEU A 727 -34.68 39.56 -140.68
C LEU A 727 -35.65 40.21 -141.67
N ILE A 728 -36.76 40.77 -141.18
CA ILE A 728 -37.76 41.47 -142.00
C ILE A 728 -37.13 42.65 -142.74
N GLU A 729 -36.30 43.46 -142.08
CA GLU A 729 -35.68 44.61 -142.71
C GLU A 729 -34.58 44.21 -143.72
N LYS A 730 -33.87 43.10 -143.48
CA LYS A 730 -32.97 42.49 -144.48
C LYS A 730 -33.74 41.98 -145.70
N GLU A 731 -34.91 41.38 -145.52
CA GLU A 731 -35.78 40.94 -146.62
C GLU A 731 -36.32 42.14 -147.42
N ARG A 732 -36.72 43.23 -146.75
CA ARG A 732 -37.11 44.49 -147.41
C ARG A 732 -35.95 45.11 -148.19
N CYS A 733 -34.77 45.17 -147.59
CA CYS A 733 -33.58 45.66 -148.28
C CYS A 733 -33.22 44.79 -149.47
N ARG A 734 -33.34 43.46 -149.36
CA ARG A 734 -33.13 42.52 -150.47
C ARG A 734 -34.14 42.76 -151.59
N HIS A 735 -35.43 42.90 -151.27
CA HIS A 735 -36.46 43.23 -152.26
C HIS A 735 -36.20 44.56 -152.97
N LEU A 736 -35.83 45.61 -152.23
CA LEU A 736 -35.49 46.89 -152.86
C LEU A 736 -34.23 46.80 -153.71
N THR A 737 -33.26 45.97 -153.32
CA THR A 737 -32.05 45.73 -154.13
C THR A 737 -32.41 45.00 -155.41
N GLU A 738 -33.30 44.00 -155.35
CA GLU A 738 -33.83 43.29 -156.53
C GLU A 738 -34.65 44.22 -157.43
N GLU A 739 -35.48 45.13 -156.88
CA GLU A 739 -36.20 46.15 -157.65
C GLU A 739 -35.24 47.15 -158.32
N ILE A 740 -34.19 47.57 -157.63
CA ILE A 740 -33.15 48.44 -158.21
C ILE A 740 -32.39 47.68 -159.31
N GLU A 741 -32.04 46.42 -159.11
CA GLU A 741 -31.40 45.60 -160.14
C GLU A 741 -32.31 45.37 -161.35
N LEU A 742 -33.61 45.15 -161.13
CA LEU A 742 -34.61 45.04 -162.20
C LEU A 742 -34.76 46.36 -162.97
N THR A 743 -34.87 47.50 -162.28
CA THR A 743 -34.95 48.81 -162.95
C THR A 743 -33.66 49.17 -163.69
N VAL A 744 -32.49 48.83 -163.14
CA VAL A 744 -31.21 48.97 -163.84
C VAL A 744 -31.15 48.06 -165.08
N GLN A 745 -31.69 46.83 -165.01
CA GLN A 745 -31.80 45.95 -166.18
C GLN A 745 -32.80 46.48 -167.22
N GLU A 746 -33.93 47.07 -166.82
CA GLU A 746 -34.89 47.70 -167.72
C GLU A 746 -34.29 48.94 -168.41
N ILE A 747 -33.42 49.69 -167.73
CA ILE A 747 -32.68 50.81 -168.32
C ILE A 747 -31.56 50.32 -169.25
N GLN A 748 -30.94 49.16 -168.99
CA GLN A 748 -29.91 48.61 -169.89
C GLN A 748 -30.49 47.96 -171.16
N THR A 749 -31.79 47.65 -171.19
CA THR A 749 -32.46 47.01 -172.33
C THR A 749 -33.26 47.98 -173.21
N ASN A 750 -33.40 49.25 -172.82
CA ASN A 750 -33.98 50.34 -173.63
C ASN A 750 -32.93 51.41 -173.92
#